data_AF-A2E4A6-F1
#
_entry.id   AF-A2E4A6-F1
#
_cell.length_a   1.000
_cell.length_b   1.000
_cell.length_c   1.000
_cell.angle_alpha   90.00
_cell.angle_beta   90.00
_cell.angle_gamma   90.00
#
_symmetry.space_group_name_H-M   'P 1'
#
loop_
_entity.id
_entity.type
_entity.pdbx_description
1 polymer ?
#
loop_
_entity_poly.entity_id
_entity_poly.type
_entity_poly.pdbx_seq_one_letter_code
_entity_poly.pdbx_strand_id
1 'polypeptide(L)'
;MASVIAVDLGNQNCVIALPQNGGVDIANNQSSQRLTPTMVAIDNDRRYAGEFAKTQQMQNVKGTITNLKRLIGLKYDDPEREVVEKLTQLKLVKLDNGYIGVELTYGDKPMVLRIEQLLALMFKEVLKISKLNGSTSNEVVVVVSPWWGESQRRVILDAAKISGVKIMKLLNSTTAQAICYSMYHRSKLPAEKEKAVPVAFIDFGDSSLNVSIAQLHQGAVDIKSFACDEHFGGAHFTEALQELLLDMTMKKYKIDPRTNQRAMIRFNTAVERAKKVLSVNPVVRFEVQCLMNDMDVRFDFKREDFEAKIADLVKRLDEPINKALELAGVKKEDLFAIEVHGGASRVAAVKAHIKEIFGRDPTQSLNPDECFATGAGFQAAILSPKYRVNLNVNDVAPHKVMIEYTDADGNKNNKVLFKQFNKVPSTKEVPIKVARKTSVRIYTDECDLGNLEIDTGKDEPDTVYVLIRMTPDSVVDVKEANVVVTEQIEIKEEKKPEPKKEEKKEEKKEEKKEEKKPEEEKKEGEEKKPEEKKEEAPKAEEKKEEEKKPEEENTEEKKEEEKKPEEPKFKTVKKNIPVTFKYTPTFGLSDKVIEELKKIEIEMEKKDILEEKIDNTKNDLESYIFRMMNGMDRDFPEYFDPKTKDADRAKVDEVQNWFSENEFDRLPLAEYEKQIGILHAFGEPALRRKDLFAGVHNIVSTFQFRKEAAIRRLDQKDEKFNHITEEERKPIRDELNAYGEWLKTKQTECEAAPKHIDPPLTTNAAEVRIANLEEKVQKLLCKPKPKPEPKKEEEKKDEKKEEKKEGEEKKEGEEKKEEAPKAEEKKEEEKKPEEPKKEEEKKE
;
A
#
# COMPACT_ATOMS: atom_id res chain seq x y z
N MET A 1 3.49 -12.36 4.29
CA MET A 1 4.05 -11.00 4.53
C MET A 1 2.93 -9.99 4.34
N ALA A 2 2.94 -8.86 5.05
CA ALA A 2 1.94 -7.81 4.86
C ALA A 2 2.10 -7.11 3.49
N SER A 3 1.00 -6.59 2.94
CA SER A 3 1.03 -5.75 1.74
C SER A 3 1.18 -4.29 2.17
N VAL A 4 2.14 -3.55 1.60
CA VAL A 4 2.19 -2.09 1.82
C VAL A 4 0.91 -1.50 1.23
N ILE A 5 0.22 -0.63 1.97
CA ILE A 5 -0.97 0.08 1.49
C ILE A 5 -0.60 1.50 1.03
N ALA A 6 -1.53 2.19 0.38
CA ALA A 6 -1.35 3.60 0.04
C ALA A 6 -2.59 4.44 0.37
N VAL A 7 -2.38 5.73 0.61
CA VAL A 7 -3.46 6.71 0.79
C VAL A 7 -3.12 8.03 0.10
N ASP A 8 -4.02 8.53 -0.72
CA ASP A 8 -4.03 9.95 -1.10
C ASP A 8 -4.70 10.75 0.02
N LEU A 9 -3.98 11.71 0.60
CA LEU A 9 -4.47 12.59 1.65
C LEU A 9 -4.90 13.93 1.03
N GLY A 10 -6.07 13.96 0.37
CA GLY A 10 -6.68 15.18 -0.19
C GLY A 10 -7.32 16.08 0.89
N ASN A 11 -7.68 17.32 0.53
CA ASN A 11 -8.23 18.29 1.50
C ASN A 11 -9.71 18.05 1.86
N GLN A 12 -10.57 17.70 0.88
CA GLN A 12 -11.96 17.29 1.15
C GLN A 12 -12.07 15.81 1.55
N ASN A 13 -11.37 14.94 0.82
CA ASN A 13 -11.45 13.48 0.96
C ASN A 13 -10.06 12.85 0.79
N CYS A 14 -9.83 11.74 1.46
CA CYS A 14 -8.76 10.80 1.20
C CYS A 14 -9.27 9.56 0.45
N VAL A 15 -8.37 8.90 -0.28
CA VAL A 15 -8.67 7.70 -1.07
C VAL A 15 -7.59 6.65 -0.76
N ILE A 16 -8.03 5.45 -0.40
CA ILE A 16 -7.15 4.39 0.11
C ILE A 16 -7.00 3.31 -0.95
N ALA A 17 -5.76 2.93 -1.27
CA ALA A 17 -5.43 1.98 -2.32
C ALA A 17 -4.68 0.76 -1.77
N LEU A 18 -5.07 -0.42 -2.23
CA LEU A 18 -4.61 -1.72 -1.77
C LEU A 18 -3.98 -2.48 -2.94
N PRO A 19 -2.65 -2.67 -2.97
CA PRO A 19 -2.00 -3.42 -4.03
C PRO A 19 -2.36 -4.90 -3.99
N GLN A 20 -2.68 -5.48 -5.14
CA GLN A 20 -3.09 -6.87 -5.33
C GLN A 20 -2.25 -7.58 -6.41
N ASN A 21 -2.50 -8.88 -6.58
CA ASN A 21 -1.94 -9.63 -7.71
C ASN A 21 -2.47 -9.06 -9.04
N GLY A 22 -1.59 -8.41 -9.81
CA GLY A 22 -1.92 -7.88 -11.14
C GLY A 22 -2.53 -6.48 -11.18
N GLY A 23 -2.74 -5.81 -10.04
CA GLY A 23 -3.39 -4.50 -10.01
C GLY A 23 -3.39 -3.81 -8.64
N VAL A 24 -4.23 -2.79 -8.52
CA VAL A 24 -4.44 -2.00 -7.29
C VAL A 24 -5.94 -1.76 -7.16
N ASP A 25 -6.51 -2.17 -6.03
CA ASP A 25 -7.91 -1.91 -5.69
C ASP A 25 -8.03 -0.61 -4.89
N ILE A 26 -9.20 0.03 -4.96
CA ILE A 26 -9.57 1.14 -4.08
C ILE A 26 -10.48 0.61 -2.97
N ALA A 27 -10.09 0.86 -1.72
CA ALA A 27 -10.82 0.39 -0.55
C ALA A 27 -12.13 1.18 -0.35
N ASN A 28 -13.18 0.46 0.04
CA ASN A 28 -14.47 1.05 0.42
C ASN A 28 -14.48 1.33 1.93
N ASN A 29 -14.98 2.50 2.35
CA ASN A 29 -15.21 2.78 3.76
C ASN A 29 -16.47 2.06 4.31
N GLN A 30 -16.77 2.30 5.59
CA GLN A 30 -17.87 1.67 6.33
C GLN A 30 -19.24 1.90 5.67
N SER A 31 -19.41 3.00 4.93
CA SER A 31 -20.63 3.33 4.18
C SER A 31 -20.53 2.93 2.70
N SER A 32 -19.64 2.00 2.35
CA SER A 32 -19.38 1.51 0.99
C SER A 32 -18.94 2.59 -0.03
N GLN A 33 -18.39 3.72 0.44
CA GLN A 33 -17.88 4.79 -0.43
C GLN A 33 -16.36 4.67 -0.61
N ARG A 34 -15.85 4.91 -1.81
CA ARG A 34 -14.40 4.94 -2.11
C ARG A 34 -13.69 6.23 -1.68
N LEU A 35 -14.44 7.31 -1.51
CA LEU A 35 -13.95 8.59 -1.02
C LEU A 35 -14.28 8.68 0.47
N THR A 36 -13.27 8.91 1.31
CA THR A 36 -13.45 9.07 2.76
C THR A 36 -13.17 10.52 3.15
N PRO A 37 -14.07 11.22 3.87
CA PRO A 37 -13.86 12.62 4.21
C PRO A 37 -12.58 12.88 5.01
N THR A 38 -11.80 13.90 4.65
CA THR A 38 -10.58 14.29 5.40
C THR A 38 -10.95 15.23 6.55
N MET A 39 -11.68 14.69 7.52
CA MET A 39 -12.13 15.40 8.72
C MET A 39 -12.20 14.48 9.94
N VAL A 40 -12.03 15.07 11.11
CA VAL A 40 -12.22 14.41 12.41
C VAL A 40 -13.22 15.20 13.25
N ALA A 41 -14.02 14.51 14.06
CA ALA A 41 -14.92 15.12 15.02
C ALA A 41 -14.56 14.65 16.43
N ILE A 42 -14.34 15.60 17.33
CA ILE A 42 -14.07 15.37 18.74
C ILE A 42 -15.35 15.71 19.50
N ASP A 43 -16.01 14.68 20.01
CA ASP A 43 -17.20 14.79 20.87
C ASP A 43 -16.82 14.44 22.32
N ASN A 44 -17.71 14.70 23.27
CA ASN A 44 -17.42 14.56 24.70
C ASN A 44 -17.03 13.12 25.10
N ASP A 45 -17.73 12.15 24.53
CA ASP A 45 -17.50 10.74 24.84
C ASP A 45 -16.48 10.11 23.91
N ARG A 46 -16.61 10.34 22.60
CA ARG A 46 -15.90 9.59 21.56
C ARG A 46 -15.35 10.50 20.46
N ARG A 47 -14.26 10.06 19.83
CA ARG A 47 -13.68 10.69 18.65
C ARG A 47 -14.09 9.93 17.38
N TYR A 48 -14.28 10.68 16.30
CA TYR A 48 -14.66 10.15 15.00
C TYR A 48 -13.71 10.68 13.92
N ALA A 49 -13.59 9.92 12.84
CA ALA A 49 -12.89 10.29 11.63
C ALA A 49 -13.74 9.92 10.40
N GLY A 50 -13.36 10.41 9.21
CA GLY A 50 -13.98 9.98 7.96
C GLY A 50 -15.49 10.25 7.88
N GLU A 51 -16.24 9.24 7.45
CA GLU A 51 -17.68 9.36 7.21
C GLU A 51 -18.48 9.52 8.51
N PHE A 52 -18.00 8.98 9.64
CA PHE A 52 -18.62 9.21 10.94
C PHE A 52 -18.42 10.65 11.43
N ALA A 53 -17.25 11.25 11.24
CA ALA A 53 -17.01 12.66 11.56
C ALA A 53 -17.92 13.60 10.73
N LYS A 54 -18.04 13.33 9.43
CA LYS A 54 -18.99 14.02 8.53
C LYS A 54 -20.45 13.87 8.97
N THR A 55 -20.83 12.70 9.50
CA THR A 55 -22.18 12.45 10.03
C THR A 55 -22.44 13.31 11.28
N GLN A 56 -21.45 13.46 12.16
CA GLN A 56 -21.56 14.29 13.37
C GLN A 56 -21.48 15.80 13.11
N GLN A 57 -20.95 16.24 11.96
CA GLN A 57 -20.71 17.66 11.65
C GLN A 57 -21.91 18.59 11.90
N MET A 58 -23.14 18.15 11.59
CA MET A 58 -24.35 18.94 11.80
C MET A 58 -24.73 19.09 13.28
N GLN A 59 -24.45 18.08 14.10
CA GLN A 59 -24.74 18.09 15.53
C GLN A 59 -23.62 18.82 16.28
N ASN A 60 -22.39 18.34 16.13
CA ASN A 60 -21.17 18.85 16.76
C ASN A 60 -20.35 19.72 15.78
N VAL A 61 -20.84 20.93 15.49
CA VAL A 61 -20.17 21.88 14.59
C VAL A 61 -18.78 22.28 15.10
N LYS A 62 -18.67 22.59 16.40
CA LYS A 62 -17.44 23.18 16.98
C LYS A 62 -16.33 22.15 17.22
N GLY A 63 -16.67 20.89 17.43
CA GLY A 63 -15.71 19.79 17.56
C GLY A 63 -15.31 19.14 16.24
N THR A 64 -15.89 19.53 15.09
CA THR A 64 -15.58 18.94 13.78
C THR A 64 -14.52 19.73 13.02
N ILE A 65 -13.30 19.19 13.00
CA ILE A 65 -12.15 19.72 12.26
C ILE A 65 -12.22 19.29 10.81
N THR A 66 -12.41 20.26 9.92
CA THR A 66 -12.34 20.09 8.45
C THR A 66 -11.06 20.73 7.89
N ASN A 67 -10.80 20.58 6.58
CA ASN A 67 -9.64 21.17 5.90
C ASN A 67 -8.28 20.77 6.53
N LEU A 68 -8.19 19.56 7.07
CA LEU A 68 -7.01 19.08 7.80
C LEU A 68 -5.69 19.28 7.02
N LYS A 69 -5.72 19.19 5.69
CA LYS A 69 -4.55 19.39 4.82
C LYS A 69 -3.99 20.82 4.84
N ARG A 70 -4.82 21.86 5.02
CA ARG A 70 -4.38 23.27 5.13
C ARG A 70 -3.84 23.63 6.52
N LEU A 71 -4.11 22.82 7.55
CA LEU A 71 -3.56 22.99 8.89
C LEU A 71 -2.11 22.45 9.01
N ILE A 72 -1.64 21.65 8.05
CA ILE A 72 -0.37 20.93 8.11
C ILE A 72 0.81 21.91 7.99
N GLY A 73 1.60 22.03 9.06
CA GLY A 73 2.77 22.90 9.10
C GLY A 73 2.46 24.40 9.08
N LEU A 74 1.20 24.79 9.33
CA LEU A 74 0.76 26.18 9.36
C LEU A 74 1.28 26.88 10.64
N LYS A 75 1.93 28.04 10.47
CA LYS A 75 2.39 28.88 11.58
C LYS A 75 1.24 29.71 12.12
N TYR A 76 1.28 30.09 13.40
CA TYR A 76 0.23 30.93 13.97
C TYR A 76 0.22 32.35 13.41
N ASP A 77 1.40 32.89 13.09
CA ASP A 77 1.58 34.25 12.56
C ASP A 77 1.43 34.31 11.03
N ASP A 78 0.89 33.26 10.41
CA ASP A 78 0.73 33.11 8.95
C ASP A 78 -0.60 33.74 8.47
N PRO A 79 -0.62 34.55 7.39
CA PRO A 79 -1.85 35.08 6.82
C PRO A 79 -2.89 34.01 6.44
N GLU A 80 -2.47 32.82 6.03
CA GLU A 80 -3.34 31.69 5.69
C GLU A 80 -4.17 31.23 6.91
N ARG A 81 -3.70 31.45 8.15
CA ARG A 81 -4.45 31.15 9.38
C ARG A 81 -5.84 31.79 9.36
N GLU A 82 -5.93 33.07 8.99
CA GLU A 82 -7.22 33.76 8.97
C GLU A 82 -8.18 33.21 7.91
N VAL A 83 -7.66 32.76 6.76
CA VAL A 83 -8.45 32.15 5.69
C VAL A 83 -9.00 30.81 6.17
N VAL A 84 -8.16 30.00 6.80
CA VAL A 84 -8.56 28.69 7.34
C VAL A 84 -9.51 28.83 8.54
N GLU A 85 -9.34 29.82 9.43
CA GLU A 85 -10.29 30.12 10.51
C GLU A 85 -11.68 30.50 9.96
N LYS A 86 -11.75 31.36 8.94
CA LYS A 86 -13.03 31.76 8.30
C LYS A 86 -13.74 30.57 7.66
N LEU A 87 -12.98 29.69 6.99
CA LEU A 87 -13.52 28.50 6.30
C LEU A 87 -13.92 27.35 7.25
N THR A 88 -13.18 27.14 8.34
CA THR A 88 -13.38 26.01 9.26
C THR A 88 -14.19 26.36 10.50
N GLN A 89 -14.23 27.64 10.89
CA GLN A 89 -14.82 28.15 12.14
C GLN A 89 -14.22 27.56 13.42
N LEU A 90 -13.00 27.02 13.31
CA LEU A 90 -12.20 26.51 14.42
C LEU A 90 -11.48 27.64 15.16
N LYS A 91 -11.27 27.48 16.47
CA LYS A 91 -10.41 28.37 17.25
C LYS A 91 -8.97 27.86 17.17
N LEU A 92 -8.14 28.50 16.35
CA LEU A 92 -6.72 28.18 16.28
C LEU A 92 -5.95 28.97 17.35
N VAL A 93 -5.00 28.31 18.00
CA VAL A 93 -4.20 28.87 19.11
C VAL A 93 -2.71 28.67 18.88
N LYS A 94 -1.88 29.56 19.43
CA LYS A 94 -0.43 29.49 19.29
C LYS A 94 0.17 28.46 20.24
N LEU A 95 0.92 27.51 19.70
CA LEU A 95 1.71 26.55 20.47
C LEU A 95 3.12 27.10 20.74
N ASP A 96 3.82 26.54 21.73
CA ASP A 96 5.17 26.94 22.15
C ASP A 96 6.21 26.94 21.00
N ASN A 97 6.01 26.10 19.99
CA ASN A 97 6.85 26.03 18.79
C ASN A 97 6.48 27.04 17.69
N GLY A 98 5.52 27.94 17.92
CA GLY A 98 5.06 28.96 16.97
C GLY A 98 4.02 28.48 15.94
N TYR A 99 3.68 27.19 15.95
CA TYR A 99 2.66 26.59 15.07
C TYR A 99 1.25 26.70 15.67
N ILE A 100 0.24 26.40 14.87
CA ILE A 100 -1.14 26.30 15.35
C ILE A 100 -1.41 25.00 16.13
N GLY A 101 -2.31 25.08 17.11
CA GLY A 101 -3.13 23.99 17.61
C GLY A 101 -4.61 24.33 17.48
N VAL A 102 -5.49 23.33 17.54
CA VAL A 102 -6.95 23.53 17.56
C VAL A 102 -7.43 23.49 19.01
N GLU A 103 -8.03 24.56 19.50
CA GLU A 103 -8.73 24.56 20.79
C GLU A 103 -10.20 24.16 20.60
N LEU A 104 -10.63 23.18 21.40
CA LEU A 104 -11.99 22.66 21.44
C LEU A 104 -12.36 22.22 22.87
N THR A 105 -13.53 21.63 23.03
CA THR A 105 -14.02 21.12 24.32
C THR A 105 -14.12 19.60 24.24
N TYR A 106 -13.68 18.89 25.28
CA TYR A 106 -13.73 17.43 25.39
C TYR A 106 -14.23 17.05 26.79
N GLY A 107 -15.49 16.64 26.88
CA GLY A 107 -16.23 16.62 28.15
C GLY A 107 -16.41 18.05 28.67
N ASP A 108 -16.29 18.29 29.97
CA ASP A 108 -16.38 19.64 30.54
C ASP A 108 -15.07 20.46 30.44
N LYS A 109 -14.06 19.99 29.70
CA LYS A 109 -12.69 20.55 29.73
C LYS A 109 -12.27 21.14 28.38
N PRO A 110 -11.64 22.33 28.36
CA PRO A 110 -10.96 22.81 27.16
C PRO A 110 -9.75 21.92 26.87
N MET A 111 -9.54 21.59 25.60
CA MET A 111 -8.43 20.79 25.11
C MET A 111 -7.82 21.47 23.88
N VAL A 112 -6.48 21.53 23.84
CA VAL A 112 -5.75 21.95 22.65
C VAL A 112 -5.15 20.70 22.01
N LEU A 113 -5.55 20.40 20.78
CA LEU A 113 -4.99 19.30 19.99
C LEU A 113 -4.01 19.84 18.95
N ARG A 114 -2.86 19.19 18.83
CA ARG A 114 -1.91 19.46 17.75
C ARG A 114 -2.34 18.79 16.45
N ILE A 115 -1.92 19.36 15.32
CA ILE A 115 -2.25 18.82 13.99
C ILE A 115 -1.67 17.41 13.80
N GLU A 116 -0.52 17.09 14.40
CA GLU A 116 0.06 15.73 14.40
C GLU A 116 -0.88 14.70 15.05
N GLN A 117 -1.66 15.08 16.07
CA GLN A 117 -2.63 14.18 16.75
C GLN A 117 -3.88 13.97 15.90
N LEU A 118 -4.39 15.04 15.28
CA LEU A 118 -5.57 14.97 14.41
C LEU A 118 -5.30 14.11 13.16
N LEU A 119 -4.08 14.20 12.62
CA LEU A 119 -3.59 13.33 11.56
C LEU A 119 -3.33 11.90 12.04
N ALA A 120 -2.87 11.69 13.28
CA ALA A 120 -2.72 10.35 13.85
C ALA A 120 -4.08 9.61 13.95
N LEU A 121 -5.15 10.31 14.34
CA LEU A 121 -6.51 9.78 14.33
C LEU A 121 -6.98 9.44 12.90
N MET A 122 -6.75 10.31 11.91
CA MET A 122 -7.02 9.99 10.50
C MET A 122 -6.21 8.76 10.01
N PHE A 123 -4.96 8.59 10.43
CA PHE A 123 -4.16 7.43 10.06
C PHE A 123 -4.68 6.13 10.70
N LYS A 124 -5.17 6.15 11.95
CA LYS A 124 -5.85 5.00 12.54
C LYS A 124 -7.12 4.63 11.77
N GLU A 125 -7.88 5.60 11.29
CA GLU A 125 -9.07 5.36 10.46
C GLU A 125 -8.70 4.77 9.07
N VAL A 126 -7.62 5.25 8.44
CA VAL A 126 -7.07 4.64 7.22
C VAL A 126 -6.71 3.16 7.46
N LEU A 127 -6.13 2.81 8.62
CA LEU A 127 -5.89 1.42 9.00
C LEU A 127 -7.19 0.65 9.29
N LYS A 128 -8.21 1.27 9.88
CA LYS A 128 -9.52 0.65 10.15
C LYS A 128 -10.20 0.26 8.82
N ILE A 129 -10.28 1.19 7.87
CA ILE A 129 -10.83 0.96 6.53
C ILE A 129 -10.00 -0.10 5.77
N SER A 130 -8.67 -0.04 5.86
CA SER A 130 -7.80 -1.05 5.22
C SER A 130 -8.05 -2.47 5.74
N LYS A 131 -8.27 -2.63 7.05
CA LYS A 131 -8.63 -3.92 7.68
C LYS A 131 -9.98 -4.44 7.21
N LEU A 132 -10.99 -3.58 7.07
CA LEU A 132 -12.31 -3.94 6.53
C LEU A 132 -12.23 -4.43 5.08
N ASN A 133 -11.21 -4.00 4.32
CA ASN A 133 -10.92 -4.44 2.96
C ASN A 133 -9.81 -5.51 2.91
N GLY A 134 -9.58 -6.24 4.02
CA GLY A 134 -8.70 -7.41 4.07
C GLY A 134 -7.19 -7.15 4.25
N SER A 135 -6.76 -5.90 4.39
CA SER A 135 -5.34 -5.55 4.62
C SER A 135 -5.03 -5.29 6.10
N THR A 136 -4.17 -6.11 6.68
CA THR A 136 -3.72 -6.00 8.09
C THR A 136 -2.43 -5.20 8.28
N SER A 137 -1.94 -4.53 7.23
CA SER A 137 -0.66 -3.83 7.24
C SER A 137 -0.70 -2.49 7.98
N ASN A 138 0.42 -2.12 8.59
CA ASN A 138 0.70 -0.76 9.09
C ASN A 138 1.75 -0.01 8.25
N GLU A 139 2.20 -0.59 7.12
CA GLU A 139 3.16 0.03 6.20
C GLU A 139 2.41 0.81 5.11
N VAL A 140 2.69 2.11 4.98
CA VAL A 140 1.87 3.05 4.18
C VAL A 140 2.73 3.94 3.28
N VAL A 141 2.32 4.09 2.01
CA VAL A 141 2.75 5.19 1.13
C VAL A 141 1.70 6.31 1.20
N VAL A 142 2.12 7.53 1.54
CA VAL A 142 1.20 8.68 1.67
C VAL A 142 1.46 9.68 0.56
N VAL A 143 0.41 10.11 -0.14
CA VAL A 143 0.52 11.18 -1.14
C VAL A 143 0.55 12.54 -0.46
N VAL A 144 1.50 13.38 -0.86
CA VAL A 144 1.72 14.74 -0.34
C VAL A 144 1.76 15.76 -1.48
N SER A 145 1.58 17.06 -1.16
CA SER A 145 1.75 18.12 -2.16
C SER A 145 3.21 18.14 -2.66
N PRO A 146 3.49 18.20 -3.98
CA PRO A 146 4.86 18.14 -4.49
C PRO A 146 5.77 19.24 -3.92
N TRP A 147 5.25 20.45 -3.74
CA TRP A 147 6.00 21.62 -3.29
C TRP A 147 6.29 21.66 -1.78
N TRP A 148 5.60 20.84 -0.97
CA TRP A 148 5.72 20.90 0.49
C TRP A 148 7.18 20.78 0.95
N GLY A 149 7.57 21.69 1.84
CA GLY A 149 8.87 21.68 2.49
C GLY A 149 8.97 20.67 3.64
N GLU A 150 10.10 20.74 4.34
CA GLU A 150 10.40 19.81 5.44
C GLU A 150 9.45 19.96 6.64
N SER A 151 8.93 21.17 6.88
CA SER A 151 7.93 21.49 7.91
C SER A 151 6.69 20.59 7.79
N GLN A 152 6.01 20.60 6.63
CA GLN A 152 4.80 19.83 6.38
C GLN A 152 5.09 18.32 6.33
N ARG A 153 6.23 17.93 5.71
CA ARG A 153 6.64 16.52 5.60
C ARG A 153 6.92 15.89 6.97
N ARG A 154 7.56 16.61 7.90
CA ARG A 154 7.78 16.11 9.26
C ARG A 154 6.49 16.00 10.08
N VAL A 155 5.52 16.91 9.92
CA VAL A 155 4.19 16.79 10.56
C VAL A 155 3.49 15.48 10.16
N ILE A 156 3.59 15.05 8.90
CA ILE A 156 3.09 13.72 8.46
C ILE A 156 3.87 12.58 9.13
N LEU A 157 5.21 12.65 9.13
CA LEU A 157 6.07 11.60 9.71
C LEU A 157 5.83 11.44 11.22
N ASP A 158 5.64 12.53 11.96
CA ASP A 158 5.41 12.49 13.40
C ASP A 158 3.97 12.04 13.75
N ALA A 159 2.96 12.42 12.96
CA ALA A 159 1.61 11.86 13.04
C ALA A 159 1.59 10.34 12.81
N ALA A 160 2.45 9.83 11.92
CA ALA A 160 2.61 8.39 11.71
C ALA A 160 3.26 7.70 12.91
N LYS A 161 4.31 8.29 13.51
CA LYS A 161 4.92 7.80 14.77
C LYS A 161 3.93 7.74 15.93
N ILE A 162 3.00 8.70 16.02
CA ILE A 162 1.96 8.77 17.06
C ILE A 162 0.87 7.71 16.83
N SER A 163 0.47 7.47 15.58
CA SER A 163 -0.55 6.46 15.23
C SER A 163 -0.04 5.01 15.13
N GLY A 164 1.27 4.80 15.13
CA GLY A 164 1.89 3.47 14.92
C GLY A 164 2.00 3.05 13.45
N VAL A 165 1.75 3.98 12.53
CA VAL A 165 1.96 3.80 11.08
C VAL A 165 3.44 3.91 10.74
N LYS A 166 3.91 3.00 9.88
CA LYS A 166 5.24 3.07 9.26
C LYS A 166 5.10 3.67 7.86
N ILE A 167 5.52 4.92 7.70
CA ILE A 167 5.65 5.53 6.38
C ILE A 167 6.78 4.83 5.61
N MET A 168 6.45 4.32 4.42
CA MET A 168 7.40 3.69 3.50
C MET A 168 7.93 4.67 2.45
N LYS A 169 7.11 5.66 2.07
CA LYS A 169 7.50 6.83 1.26
C LYS A 169 6.42 7.92 1.36
N LEU A 170 6.83 9.18 1.50
CA LEU A 170 6.02 10.34 1.12
C LEU A 170 6.16 10.59 -0.38
N LEU A 171 5.07 10.41 -1.13
CA LEU A 171 5.05 10.46 -2.59
C LEU A 171 4.38 11.76 -3.09
N ASN A 172 5.04 12.48 -3.99
CA ASN A 172 4.48 13.71 -4.56
C ASN A 172 3.25 13.40 -5.44
N SER A 173 2.14 14.15 -5.35
CA SER A 173 0.86 13.83 -6.05
C SER A 173 1.01 13.66 -7.56
N THR A 174 1.66 14.59 -8.25
CA THR A 174 1.95 14.51 -9.68
C THR A 174 2.93 13.37 -10.03
N THR A 175 3.77 12.91 -9.09
CA THR A 175 4.59 11.70 -9.29
C THR A 175 3.73 10.44 -9.17
N ALA A 176 2.78 10.38 -8.23
CA ALA A 176 1.79 9.30 -8.16
C ALA A 176 0.95 9.24 -9.45
N GLN A 177 0.49 10.39 -9.94
CA GLN A 177 -0.21 10.55 -11.21
C GLN A 177 0.61 10.00 -12.40
N ALA A 178 1.91 10.32 -12.45
CA ALA A 178 2.82 9.83 -13.48
C ALA A 178 3.07 8.31 -13.40
N ILE A 179 3.18 7.73 -12.20
CA ILE A 179 3.24 6.27 -12.01
C ILE A 179 1.96 5.61 -12.51
N CYS A 180 0.79 6.14 -12.14
CA CYS A 180 -0.50 5.61 -12.54
C CYS A 180 -0.65 5.60 -14.07
N TYR A 181 -0.32 6.72 -14.72
CA TYR A 181 -0.28 6.83 -16.18
C TYR A 181 0.70 5.84 -16.82
N SER A 182 1.93 5.75 -16.30
CA SER A 182 2.97 4.87 -16.84
C SER A 182 2.63 3.39 -16.71
N MET A 183 1.81 3.00 -15.73
CA MET A 183 1.32 1.63 -15.56
C MET A 183 0.15 1.31 -16.50
N TYR A 184 -0.91 2.14 -16.52
CA TYR A 184 -2.09 1.89 -17.38
C TYR A 184 -1.85 2.14 -18.87
N HIS A 185 -0.85 2.94 -19.23
CA HIS A 185 -0.53 3.26 -20.63
C HIS A 185 0.88 2.85 -21.04
N ARG A 186 1.46 1.86 -20.34
CA ARG A 186 2.79 1.30 -20.63
C ARG A 186 2.99 0.99 -22.13
N SER A 187 2.01 0.34 -22.77
CA SER A 187 2.05 0.00 -24.19
C SER A 187 2.01 1.19 -25.18
N LYS A 188 1.67 2.40 -24.72
CA LYS A 188 1.73 3.64 -25.50
C LYS A 188 3.05 4.40 -25.32
N LEU A 189 3.85 4.05 -24.31
CA LEU A 189 5.12 4.70 -24.02
C LEU A 189 6.27 4.07 -24.82
N PRO A 190 7.35 4.84 -25.11
CA PRO A 190 8.56 4.31 -25.74
C PRO A 190 9.15 3.13 -24.96
N ALA A 191 9.79 2.20 -25.66
CA ALA A 191 10.48 1.07 -25.06
C ALA A 191 11.66 1.51 -24.18
N GLU A 192 12.16 0.63 -23.32
CA GLU A 192 13.23 0.94 -22.34
C GLU A 192 14.59 1.32 -22.96
N LYS A 193 14.75 1.15 -24.29
CA LYS A 193 15.94 1.53 -25.06
C LYS A 193 15.73 2.78 -25.92
N GLU A 194 14.52 3.32 -25.95
CA GLU A 194 14.13 4.46 -26.77
C GLU A 194 14.22 5.77 -25.98
N LYS A 195 14.16 6.91 -26.67
CA LYS A 195 14.17 8.22 -26.01
C LYS A 195 12.86 8.41 -25.24
N ALA A 196 12.97 8.70 -23.95
CA ALA A 196 11.83 9.09 -23.12
C ALA A 196 11.11 10.32 -23.68
N VAL A 197 9.79 10.37 -23.48
CA VAL A 197 8.91 11.45 -23.97
C VAL A 197 8.39 12.33 -22.83
N PRO A 198 8.27 13.65 -23.03
CA PRO A 198 7.75 14.55 -22.01
C PRO A 198 6.22 14.45 -21.89
N VAL A 199 5.73 14.34 -20.66
CA VAL A 199 4.30 14.40 -20.33
C VAL A 199 4.10 15.47 -19.24
N ALA A 200 3.10 16.32 -19.44
CA ALA A 200 2.67 17.29 -18.44
C ALA A 200 1.60 16.67 -17.54
N PHE A 201 1.80 16.78 -16.23
CA PHE A 201 0.90 16.27 -15.20
C PHE A 201 0.36 17.43 -14.37
N ILE A 202 -0.97 17.59 -14.39
CA ILE A 202 -1.67 18.64 -13.65
C ILE A 202 -2.58 17.97 -12.63
N ASP A 203 -2.34 18.28 -11.36
CA ASP A 203 -3.18 17.94 -10.22
C ASP A 203 -3.85 19.24 -9.74
N PHE A 204 -5.14 19.38 -10.01
CA PHE A 204 -5.91 20.54 -9.56
C PHE A 204 -6.94 20.10 -8.52
N GLY A 205 -6.48 20.09 -7.27
CA GLY A 205 -7.23 19.65 -6.11
C GLY A 205 -8.20 20.71 -5.57
N ASP A 206 -8.58 20.53 -4.31
CA ASP A 206 -9.48 21.46 -3.61
C ASP A 206 -8.73 22.65 -2.98
N SER A 207 -7.51 22.44 -2.49
CA SER A 207 -6.68 23.47 -1.84
C SER A 207 -5.64 24.11 -2.77
N SER A 208 -4.96 23.30 -3.59
CA SER A 208 -3.78 23.69 -4.37
C SER A 208 -3.83 23.18 -5.82
N LEU A 209 -3.08 23.87 -6.68
CA LEU A 209 -2.81 23.52 -8.09
C LEU A 209 -1.34 23.13 -8.20
N ASN A 210 -1.07 21.89 -8.61
CA ASN A 210 0.28 21.36 -8.79
C ASN A 210 0.50 20.97 -10.26
N VAL A 211 1.64 21.33 -10.82
CA VAL A 211 2.06 20.98 -12.18
C VAL A 211 3.45 20.36 -12.13
N SER A 212 3.64 19.25 -12.84
CA SER A 212 4.97 18.68 -13.10
C SER A 212 5.16 18.33 -14.57
N ILE A 213 6.41 18.36 -15.02
CA ILE A 213 6.81 17.75 -16.29
C ILE A 213 7.67 16.53 -15.97
N ALA A 214 7.28 15.38 -16.52
CA ALA A 214 8.01 14.12 -16.39
C ALA A 214 8.48 13.63 -17.77
N GLN A 215 9.64 12.98 -17.82
CA GLN A 215 10.09 12.20 -18.97
C GLN A 215 9.75 10.73 -18.73
N LEU A 216 9.02 10.11 -19.64
CA LEU A 216 8.48 8.75 -19.48
C LEU A 216 8.97 7.79 -20.57
N HIS A 217 9.24 6.57 -20.17
CA HIS A 217 9.33 5.39 -21.04
C HIS A 217 8.81 4.17 -20.27
N GLN A 218 8.61 3.03 -20.94
CA GLN A 218 7.95 1.85 -20.35
C GLN A 218 8.48 1.42 -18.98
N GLY A 219 9.77 1.57 -18.72
CA GLY A 219 10.45 1.15 -17.49
C GLY A 219 10.76 2.26 -16.48
N ALA A 220 10.50 3.54 -16.76
CA ALA A 220 10.76 4.60 -15.79
C ALA A 220 9.88 5.85 -15.88
N VAL A 221 9.68 6.46 -14.70
CA VAL A 221 9.13 7.80 -14.48
C VAL A 221 10.28 8.71 -14.03
N ASP A 222 10.59 9.77 -14.77
CA ASP A 222 11.71 10.66 -14.49
C ASP A 222 11.24 12.13 -14.40
N ILE A 223 10.91 12.59 -13.17
CA ILE A 223 10.40 13.94 -12.93
C ILE A 223 11.50 14.99 -13.20
N LYS A 224 11.15 16.11 -13.85
CA LYS A 224 12.09 17.17 -14.24
C LYS A 224 11.84 18.51 -13.55
N SER A 225 10.59 18.90 -13.37
CA SER A 225 10.21 20.16 -12.74
C SER A 225 8.94 20.00 -11.91
N PHE A 226 8.78 20.89 -10.93
CA PHE A 226 7.51 21.21 -10.30
C PHE A 226 7.26 22.71 -10.37
N ALA A 227 5.99 23.10 -10.46
CA ALA A 227 5.51 24.43 -10.10
C ALA A 227 4.08 24.29 -9.54
N CYS A 228 3.65 25.26 -8.73
CA CYS A 228 2.35 25.21 -8.08
C CYS A 228 1.81 26.60 -7.76
N ASP A 229 0.53 26.65 -7.42
CA ASP A 229 -0.07 27.68 -6.59
C ASP A 229 -0.67 26.95 -5.36
N GLU A 230 -0.02 27.09 -4.20
CA GLU A 230 -0.39 26.36 -2.98
C GLU A 230 -1.72 26.86 -2.37
N HIS A 231 -2.12 28.08 -2.71
CA HIS A 231 -3.33 28.75 -2.21
C HIS A 231 -4.31 29.01 -3.37
N PHE A 232 -4.49 28.00 -4.23
CA PHE A 232 -5.45 28.03 -5.33
C PHE A 232 -5.99 26.64 -5.65
N GLY A 233 -7.31 26.48 -5.61
CA GLY A 233 -7.94 25.18 -5.67
C GLY A 233 -9.46 25.28 -5.73
N GLY A 234 -10.11 24.12 -5.92
CA GLY A 234 -11.55 23.99 -6.06
C GLY A 234 -12.41 24.60 -4.94
N ALA A 235 -11.84 24.87 -3.76
CA ALA A 235 -12.49 25.62 -2.69
C ALA A 235 -12.77 27.09 -3.05
N HIS A 236 -11.85 27.75 -3.78
CA HIS A 236 -12.03 29.14 -4.22
C HIS A 236 -13.15 29.27 -5.25
N PHE A 237 -13.35 28.24 -6.09
CA PHE A 237 -14.52 28.15 -6.95
C PHE A 237 -15.81 27.87 -6.17
N THR A 238 -15.75 27.13 -5.06
CA THR A 238 -16.89 26.96 -4.14
C THR A 238 -17.25 28.28 -3.46
N GLU A 239 -16.27 29.06 -3.00
CA GLU A 239 -16.44 30.37 -2.36
C GLU A 239 -17.03 31.42 -3.33
N ALA A 240 -16.48 31.53 -4.55
CA ALA A 240 -17.01 32.43 -5.58
C ALA A 240 -18.46 32.08 -5.99
N LEU A 241 -18.82 30.80 -5.97
CA LEU A 241 -20.20 30.34 -6.19
C LEU A 241 -21.09 30.52 -4.94
N GLN A 242 -20.54 30.33 -3.74
CA GLN A 242 -21.24 30.50 -2.46
C GLN A 242 -21.74 31.94 -2.33
N GLU A 243 -20.88 32.94 -2.54
CA GLU A 243 -21.29 34.35 -2.47
C GLU A 243 -22.31 34.72 -3.56
N LEU A 244 -22.17 34.21 -4.80
CA LEU A 244 -23.20 34.39 -5.84
C LEU A 244 -24.57 33.84 -5.40
N LEU A 245 -24.59 32.64 -4.79
CA LEU A 245 -25.81 32.01 -4.33
C LEU A 245 -26.36 32.63 -3.03
N LEU A 246 -25.50 33.19 -2.16
CA LEU A 246 -25.89 33.97 -0.99
C LEU A 246 -26.56 35.29 -1.41
N ASP A 247 -25.99 36.02 -2.37
CA ASP A 247 -26.61 37.21 -2.97
C ASP A 247 -28.00 36.89 -3.54
N MET A 248 -28.12 35.81 -4.31
CA MET A 248 -29.42 35.38 -4.86
C MET A 248 -30.42 34.97 -3.76
N THR A 249 -29.95 34.28 -2.72
CA THR A 249 -30.77 33.88 -1.57
C THR A 249 -31.26 35.10 -0.80
N MET A 250 -30.38 36.01 -0.42
CA MET A 250 -30.72 37.23 0.32
C MET A 250 -31.61 38.15 -0.52
N LYS A 251 -31.36 38.28 -1.84
CA LYS A 251 -32.20 39.07 -2.75
C LYS A 251 -33.63 38.53 -2.81
N LYS A 252 -33.81 37.20 -2.93
CA LYS A 252 -35.11 36.54 -3.13
C LYS A 252 -35.88 36.25 -1.84
N TYR A 253 -35.21 35.79 -0.79
CA TYR A 253 -35.82 35.26 0.44
C TYR A 253 -35.61 36.11 1.69
N LYS A 254 -34.74 37.14 1.64
CA LYS A 254 -34.41 38.02 2.78
C LYS A 254 -33.83 37.32 4.01
N ILE A 255 -33.23 36.15 3.82
CA ILE A 255 -32.48 35.41 4.85
C ILE A 255 -30.99 35.39 4.49
N ASP A 256 -30.13 35.48 5.51
CA ASP A 256 -28.67 35.33 5.37
C ASP A 256 -28.18 34.12 6.18
N PRO A 257 -27.88 32.98 5.50
CA PRO A 257 -27.36 31.78 6.14
C PRO A 257 -26.11 32.00 7.01
N ARG A 258 -25.29 33.03 6.74
CA ARG A 258 -24.05 33.32 7.49
C ARG A 258 -24.30 33.60 8.97
N THR A 259 -25.52 33.98 9.32
CA THR A 259 -25.97 34.19 10.71
C THR A 259 -26.12 32.89 11.52
N ASN A 260 -26.11 31.71 10.89
CA ASN A 260 -26.32 30.43 11.56
C ASN A 260 -25.39 29.33 11.00
N GLN A 261 -24.50 28.79 11.85
CA GLN A 261 -23.50 27.80 11.43
C GLN A 261 -24.12 26.53 10.79
N ARG A 262 -25.25 26.04 11.33
CA ARG A 262 -25.99 24.88 10.78
C ARG A 262 -26.76 25.21 9.50
N ALA A 263 -27.09 26.48 9.25
CA ALA A 263 -27.58 26.92 7.95
C ALA A 263 -26.43 26.95 6.93
N MET A 264 -25.27 27.54 7.28
CA MET A 264 -24.08 27.57 6.40
C MET A 264 -23.60 26.18 6.00
N ILE A 265 -23.55 25.20 6.91
CA ILE A 265 -23.09 23.84 6.53
C ILE A 265 -24.01 23.24 5.46
N ARG A 266 -25.35 23.27 5.69
CA ARG A 266 -26.33 22.78 4.70
C ARG A 266 -26.26 23.54 3.38
N PHE A 267 -26.08 24.86 3.44
CA PHE A 267 -25.88 25.71 2.27
C PHE A 267 -24.63 25.29 1.49
N ASN A 268 -23.48 25.17 2.15
CA ASN A 268 -22.20 24.81 1.55
C ASN A 268 -22.23 23.41 0.93
N THR A 269 -22.89 22.43 1.57
CA THR A 269 -23.13 21.10 0.97
C THR A 269 -23.91 21.21 -0.34
N ALA A 270 -24.93 22.07 -0.40
CA ALA A 270 -25.70 22.31 -1.62
C ALA A 270 -24.91 23.10 -2.68
N VAL A 271 -24.07 24.08 -2.28
CA VAL A 271 -23.17 24.83 -3.18
C VAL A 271 -22.19 23.87 -3.85
N GLU A 272 -21.53 22.99 -3.07
CA GLU A 272 -20.56 22.02 -3.60
C GLU A 272 -21.23 20.99 -4.54
N ARG A 273 -22.46 20.55 -4.21
CA ARG A 273 -23.28 19.73 -5.10
C ARG A 273 -23.61 20.49 -6.39
N ALA A 274 -24.04 21.74 -6.30
CA ALA A 274 -24.43 22.55 -7.46
C ALA A 274 -23.23 22.87 -8.37
N LYS A 275 -22.04 23.15 -7.81
CA LYS A 275 -20.76 23.27 -8.54
C LYS A 275 -20.45 22.02 -9.37
N LYS A 276 -20.60 20.84 -8.77
CA LYS A 276 -20.38 19.54 -9.43
C LYS A 276 -21.39 19.29 -10.56
N VAL A 277 -22.66 19.66 -10.39
CA VAL A 277 -23.67 19.55 -11.47
C VAL A 277 -23.44 20.59 -12.58
N LEU A 278 -23.03 21.83 -12.25
CA LEU A 278 -22.71 22.87 -13.22
C LEU A 278 -21.58 22.50 -14.19
N SER A 279 -20.66 21.63 -13.75
CA SER A 279 -19.58 21.11 -14.60
C SER A 279 -20.10 20.28 -15.79
N VAL A 280 -21.35 19.79 -15.72
CA VAL A 280 -22.02 19.04 -16.79
C VAL A 280 -23.16 19.85 -17.42
N ASN A 281 -24.06 20.40 -16.60
CA ASN A 281 -25.26 21.11 -17.05
C ASN A 281 -25.03 22.64 -17.11
N PRO A 282 -25.54 23.36 -18.13
CA PRO A 282 -25.39 24.81 -18.24
C PRO A 282 -26.33 25.61 -17.32
N VAL A 283 -27.37 24.97 -16.76
CA VAL A 283 -28.32 25.53 -15.80
C VAL A 283 -28.52 24.54 -14.67
N VAL A 284 -28.57 25.01 -13.43
CA VAL A 284 -28.80 24.18 -12.24
C VAL A 284 -29.85 24.84 -11.34
N ARG A 285 -30.76 24.01 -10.81
CA ARG A 285 -31.64 24.40 -9.71
C ARG A 285 -30.90 24.25 -8.39
N PHE A 286 -30.61 25.36 -7.74
CA PHE A 286 -30.19 25.38 -6.34
C PHE A 286 -31.41 25.12 -5.45
N GLU A 287 -31.30 24.18 -4.50
CA GLU A 287 -32.38 23.87 -3.56
C GLU A 287 -31.83 23.44 -2.20
N VAL A 288 -32.33 24.05 -1.12
CA VAL A 288 -32.04 23.68 0.27
C VAL A 288 -33.32 23.77 1.11
N GLN A 289 -33.70 22.66 1.72
CA GLN A 289 -34.93 22.55 2.52
C GLN A 289 -34.74 23.06 3.96
N CYS A 290 -35.76 23.74 4.48
CA CYS A 290 -35.80 24.34 5.83
C CYS A 290 -34.49 25.05 6.24
N LEU A 291 -33.94 25.89 5.36
CA LEU A 291 -32.58 26.45 5.51
C LEU A 291 -32.47 27.36 6.74
N MET A 292 -33.45 28.24 6.92
CA MET A 292 -33.67 29.07 8.11
C MET A 292 -35.17 29.35 8.23
N ASN A 293 -35.68 29.55 9.44
CA ASN A 293 -37.07 29.97 9.69
C ASN A 293 -38.12 29.08 8.99
N ASP A 294 -37.82 27.78 8.86
CA ASP A 294 -38.60 26.78 8.13
C ASP A 294 -38.89 27.12 6.65
N MET A 295 -38.06 27.97 6.04
CA MET A 295 -38.13 28.37 4.64
C MET A 295 -37.26 27.49 3.73
N ASP A 296 -37.87 26.98 2.66
CA ASP A 296 -37.17 26.35 1.55
C ASP A 296 -36.59 27.40 0.58
N VAL A 297 -35.29 27.33 0.34
CA VAL A 297 -34.62 28.13 -0.69
C VAL A 297 -34.57 27.32 -1.98
N ARG A 298 -35.17 27.83 -3.06
CA ARG A 298 -35.12 27.22 -4.39
C ARG A 298 -35.05 28.25 -5.51
N PHE A 299 -34.07 28.15 -6.40
CA PHE A 299 -33.98 28.98 -7.60
C PHE A 299 -33.02 28.39 -8.64
N ASP A 300 -33.23 28.73 -9.90
CA ASP A 300 -32.35 28.31 -11.00
C ASP A 300 -31.29 29.39 -11.25
N PHE A 301 -30.09 28.97 -11.64
CA PHE A 301 -28.96 29.83 -11.97
C PHE A 301 -28.08 29.17 -13.05
N LYS A 302 -27.25 29.95 -13.77
CA LYS A 302 -26.50 29.43 -14.91
C LYS A 302 -25.01 29.19 -14.62
N ARG A 303 -24.40 28.37 -15.48
CA ARG A 303 -22.95 28.27 -15.64
C ARG A 303 -22.35 29.61 -16.04
N GLU A 304 -22.99 30.33 -16.97
CA GLU A 304 -22.56 31.65 -17.46
C GLU A 304 -22.29 32.64 -16.30
N ASP A 305 -23.21 32.71 -15.32
CA ASP A 305 -23.10 33.58 -14.14
C ASP A 305 -21.92 33.18 -13.23
N PHE A 306 -21.68 31.87 -13.09
CA PHE A 306 -20.60 31.30 -12.29
C PHE A 306 -19.23 31.46 -12.97
N GLU A 307 -19.13 31.20 -14.27
CA GLU A 307 -17.88 31.34 -15.03
C GLU A 307 -17.44 32.80 -15.11
N ALA A 308 -18.38 33.75 -15.20
CA ALA A 308 -18.09 35.17 -15.05
C ALA A 308 -17.54 35.55 -13.65
N LYS A 309 -17.95 34.84 -12.58
CA LYS A 309 -17.44 35.05 -11.22
C LYS A 309 -16.05 34.44 -10.97
N ILE A 310 -15.65 33.42 -11.72
CA ILE A 310 -14.33 32.77 -11.58
C ILE A 310 -13.32 33.16 -12.67
N ALA A 311 -13.67 34.07 -13.60
CA ALA A 311 -12.84 34.40 -14.76
C ALA A 311 -11.40 34.83 -14.42
N ASP A 312 -11.19 35.63 -13.37
CA ASP A 312 -9.84 36.03 -12.94
C ASP A 312 -9.12 34.95 -12.10
N LEU A 313 -9.87 34.07 -11.43
CA LEU A 313 -9.29 32.89 -10.78
C LEU A 313 -8.77 31.89 -11.83
N VAL A 314 -9.50 31.68 -12.93
CA VAL A 314 -9.10 30.77 -14.01
C VAL A 314 -7.78 31.20 -14.68
N LYS A 315 -7.48 32.50 -14.74
CA LYS A 315 -6.17 33.00 -15.22
C LYS A 315 -4.99 32.62 -14.32
N ARG A 316 -5.21 32.29 -13.03
CA ARG A 316 -4.13 31.81 -12.13
C ARG A 316 -3.53 30.47 -12.59
N LEU A 317 -4.17 29.74 -13.51
CA LEU A 317 -3.57 28.55 -14.12
C LEU A 317 -2.35 28.88 -15.00
N ASP A 318 -2.22 30.13 -15.49
CA ASP A 318 -1.16 30.51 -16.45
C ASP A 318 0.24 30.43 -15.83
N GLU A 319 0.46 30.96 -14.62
CA GLU A 319 1.82 30.98 -14.03
C GLU A 319 2.34 29.55 -13.77
N PRO A 320 1.66 28.67 -13.00
CA PRO A 320 2.23 27.36 -12.67
C PRO A 320 2.46 26.47 -13.89
N ILE A 321 1.58 26.56 -14.91
CA ILE A 321 1.73 25.75 -16.13
C ILE A 321 2.94 26.22 -16.96
N ASN A 322 3.07 27.52 -17.22
CA ASN A 322 4.20 28.04 -18.00
C ASN A 322 5.54 27.87 -17.25
N LYS A 323 5.55 28.09 -15.93
CA LYS A 323 6.72 27.93 -15.05
C LYS A 323 7.20 26.47 -14.99
N ALA A 324 6.30 25.49 -14.96
CA ALA A 324 6.68 24.08 -15.02
C ALA A 324 7.34 23.70 -16.36
N LEU A 325 6.85 24.23 -17.48
CA LEU A 325 7.42 24.03 -18.82
C LEU A 325 8.81 24.67 -18.96
N GLU A 326 8.95 25.93 -18.53
CA GLU A 326 10.23 26.66 -18.50
C GLU A 326 11.28 25.92 -17.69
N LEU A 327 10.96 25.53 -16.45
CA LEU A 327 11.86 24.80 -15.55
C LEU A 327 12.24 23.40 -16.07
N ALA A 328 11.43 22.81 -16.96
CA ALA A 328 11.76 21.55 -17.63
C ALA A 328 12.59 21.73 -18.91
N GLY A 329 12.65 22.94 -19.47
CA GLY A 329 13.20 23.19 -20.81
C GLY A 329 12.38 22.54 -21.93
N VAL A 330 11.07 22.36 -21.73
CA VAL A 330 10.17 21.65 -22.64
C VAL A 330 9.14 22.61 -23.24
N LYS A 331 9.00 22.64 -24.57
CA LYS A 331 7.94 23.42 -25.22
C LYS A 331 6.62 22.68 -25.13
N LYS A 332 5.50 23.41 -25.11
CA LYS A 332 4.16 22.81 -25.03
C LYS A 332 3.82 21.95 -26.26
N GLU A 333 4.40 22.27 -27.41
CA GLU A 333 4.28 21.52 -28.67
C GLU A 333 5.04 20.18 -28.64
N ASP A 334 6.13 20.08 -27.87
CA ASP A 334 6.96 18.87 -27.74
C ASP A 334 6.33 17.81 -26.82
N LEU A 335 5.25 18.14 -26.09
CA LEU A 335 4.58 17.26 -25.14
C LEU A 335 3.90 16.07 -25.84
N PHE A 336 4.16 14.86 -25.36
CA PHE A 336 3.45 13.64 -25.79
C PHE A 336 2.01 13.60 -25.27
N ALA A 337 1.79 13.97 -24.00
CA ALA A 337 0.47 14.03 -23.38
C ALA A 337 0.38 15.17 -22.34
N ILE A 338 -0.85 15.56 -22.01
CA ILE A 338 -1.21 16.50 -20.95
C ILE A 338 -2.30 15.79 -20.14
N GLU A 339 -2.01 15.35 -18.93
CA GLU A 339 -2.95 14.61 -18.09
C GLU A 339 -3.40 15.45 -16.90
N VAL A 340 -4.70 15.69 -16.78
CA VAL A 340 -5.27 16.64 -15.82
C VAL A 340 -6.23 15.91 -14.89
N HIS A 341 -5.97 15.92 -13.59
CA HIS A 341 -6.72 15.17 -12.57
C HIS A 341 -7.00 16.06 -11.35
N GLY A 342 -7.63 15.52 -10.30
CA GLY A 342 -8.10 16.28 -9.15
C GLY A 342 -9.46 16.95 -9.38
N GLY A 343 -10.16 17.28 -8.28
CA GLY A 343 -11.56 17.68 -8.31
C GLY A 343 -11.87 18.96 -9.09
N ALA A 344 -10.99 19.96 -9.06
CA ALA A 344 -11.21 21.26 -9.70
C ALA A 344 -11.02 21.22 -11.23
N SER A 345 -10.25 20.25 -11.74
CA SER A 345 -10.08 20.00 -13.18
C SER A 345 -11.38 19.73 -13.94
N ARG A 346 -12.48 19.43 -13.24
CA ARG A 346 -13.78 19.12 -13.82
C ARG A 346 -14.57 20.36 -14.26
N VAL A 347 -14.24 21.55 -13.77
CA VAL A 347 -14.94 22.81 -14.13
C VAL A 347 -14.73 23.10 -15.62
N ALA A 348 -15.81 23.50 -16.33
CA ALA A 348 -15.78 23.67 -17.78
C ALA A 348 -14.82 24.78 -18.24
N ALA A 349 -14.92 26.00 -17.69
CA ALA A 349 -13.95 27.07 -17.93
C ALA A 349 -12.48 26.68 -17.65
N VAL A 350 -12.22 25.85 -16.64
CA VAL A 350 -10.86 25.36 -16.34
C VAL A 350 -10.32 24.48 -17.47
N LYS A 351 -11.15 23.58 -18.01
CA LYS A 351 -10.76 22.74 -19.17
C LYS A 351 -10.55 23.57 -20.43
N ALA A 352 -11.40 24.57 -20.66
CA ALA A 352 -11.26 25.50 -21.78
C ALA A 352 -9.95 26.29 -21.69
N HIS A 353 -9.65 26.88 -20.53
CA HIS A 353 -8.43 27.65 -20.32
C HIS A 353 -7.15 26.79 -20.45
N ILE A 354 -7.15 25.56 -19.92
CA ILE A 354 -6.04 24.62 -20.13
C ILE A 354 -5.86 24.31 -21.63
N LYS A 355 -6.96 24.08 -22.37
CA LYS A 355 -6.91 23.88 -23.84
C LYS A 355 -6.35 25.10 -24.57
N GLU A 356 -6.67 26.31 -24.14
CA GLU A 356 -6.15 27.56 -24.71
C GLU A 356 -4.65 27.72 -24.46
N ILE A 357 -4.16 27.46 -23.24
CA ILE A 357 -2.72 27.46 -22.93
C ILE A 357 -1.96 26.49 -23.85
N PHE A 358 -2.39 25.23 -23.92
CA PHE A 358 -1.68 24.18 -24.65
C PHE A 358 -1.95 24.15 -26.16
N GLY A 359 -2.99 24.84 -26.65
CA GLY A 359 -3.42 24.81 -28.05
C GLY A 359 -4.08 23.49 -28.50
N ARG A 360 -4.31 22.55 -27.58
CA ARG A 360 -4.95 21.25 -27.82
C ARG A 360 -5.67 20.75 -26.57
N ASP A 361 -6.65 19.86 -26.74
CA ASP A 361 -7.42 19.33 -25.62
C ASP A 361 -6.54 18.58 -24.59
N PRO A 362 -6.73 18.84 -23.28
CA PRO A 362 -6.12 18.04 -22.23
C PRO A 362 -6.80 16.67 -22.10
N THR A 363 -6.02 15.65 -21.76
CA THR A 363 -6.49 14.30 -21.51
C THR A 363 -6.87 14.12 -20.03
N GLN A 364 -7.86 13.27 -19.78
CA GLN A 364 -8.14 12.68 -18.46
C GLN A 364 -8.27 11.17 -18.64
N SER A 365 -7.14 10.47 -18.83
CA SER A 365 -7.16 9.05 -19.24
C SER A 365 -7.43 8.07 -18.11
N LEU A 366 -7.45 8.54 -16.87
CA LEU A 366 -7.65 7.77 -15.63
C LEU A 366 -8.74 8.44 -14.78
N ASN A 367 -9.22 7.77 -13.73
CA ASN A 367 -10.24 8.34 -12.83
C ASN A 367 -9.66 9.55 -12.04
N PRO A 368 -10.22 10.78 -12.16
CA PRO A 368 -9.65 11.98 -11.54
C PRO A 368 -9.61 12.00 -10.01
N ASP A 369 -10.39 11.15 -9.32
CA ASP A 369 -10.37 11.04 -7.85
C ASP A 369 -9.51 9.88 -7.33
N GLU A 370 -9.33 8.82 -8.12
CA GLU A 370 -8.62 7.60 -7.68
C GLU A 370 -7.15 7.58 -8.14
N CYS A 371 -6.81 8.26 -9.25
CA CYS A 371 -5.51 8.21 -9.92
C CYS A 371 -4.29 8.37 -8.97
N PHE A 372 -4.34 9.32 -8.04
CA PHE A 372 -3.24 9.56 -7.09
C PHE A 372 -3.06 8.38 -6.12
N ALA A 373 -4.16 7.86 -5.55
CA ALA A 373 -4.13 6.71 -4.67
C ALA A 373 -3.70 5.44 -5.44
N THR A 374 -4.21 5.22 -6.66
CA THR A 374 -3.83 4.07 -7.49
C THR A 374 -2.34 4.10 -7.86
N GLY A 375 -1.81 5.26 -8.23
CA GLY A 375 -0.37 5.47 -8.47
C GLY A 375 0.49 5.25 -7.24
N ALA A 376 0.02 5.71 -6.07
CA ALA A 376 0.66 5.43 -4.79
C ALA A 376 0.56 3.95 -4.40
N GLY A 377 -0.50 3.24 -4.79
CA GLY A 377 -0.63 1.80 -4.68
C GLY A 377 0.39 1.05 -5.53
N PHE A 378 0.64 1.48 -6.78
CA PHE A 378 1.76 0.93 -7.56
C PHE A 378 3.12 1.25 -6.92
N GLN A 379 3.32 2.42 -6.30
CA GLN A 379 4.53 2.71 -5.53
C GLN A 379 4.66 1.81 -4.28
N ALA A 380 3.57 1.51 -3.58
CA ALA A 380 3.53 0.56 -2.47
C ALA A 380 3.82 -0.87 -2.94
N ALA A 381 3.36 -1.26 -4.14
CA ALA A 381 3.69 -2.53 -4.76
C ALA A 381 5.20 -2.65 -5.08
N ILE A 382 5.82 -1.59 -5.61
CA ILE A 382 7.26 -1.50 -5.87
C ILE A 382 8.08 -1.62 -4.57
N LEU A 383 7.56 -1.10 -3.44
CA LEU A 383 8.22 -1.15 -2.14
C LEU A 383 7.95 -2.44 -1.34
N SER A 384 6.98 -3.26 -1.76
CA SER A 384 6.59 -4.48 -1.04
C SER A 384 7.32 -5.71 -1.58
N PRO A 385 7.97 -6.54 -0.73
CA PRO A 385 8.62 -7.77 -1.17
C PRO A 385 7.64 -8.86 -1.67
N LYS A 386 6.32 -8.63 -1.53
CA LYS A 386 5.27 -9.53 -2.05
C LYS A 386 5.16 -9.45 -3.59
N TYR A 387 5.49 -8.32 -4.20
CA TYR A 387 5.21 -8.06 -5.62
C TYR A 387 6.50 -7.81 -6.43
N ARG A 388 6.40 -7.97 -7.75
CA ARG A 388 7.48 -7.64 -8.69
C ARG A 388 6.94 -6.69 -9.75
N VAL A 389 7.21 -5.40 -9.59
CA VAL A 389 6.77 -4.33 -10.51
C VAL A 389 8.02 -3.70 -11.14
N ASN A 390 8.23 -3.93 -12.44
CA ASN A 390 9.37 -3.36 -13.17
C ASN A 390 9.08 -1.90 -13.59
N LEU A 391 9.22 -0.96 -12.65
CA LEU A 391 9.15 0.49 -12.93
C LEU A 391 10.11 1.24 -11.99
N ASN A 392 11.07 1.96 -12.55
CA ASN A 392 11.94 2.86 -11.80
C ASN A 392 11.26 4.23 -11.62
N VAL A 393 11.30 4.80 -10.41
CA VAL A 393 10.64 6.07 -10.09
C VAL A 393 11.67 7.07 -9.58
N ASN A 394 12.13 7.94 -10.47
CA ASN A 394 13.06 9.01 -10.18
C ASN A 394 12.29 10.30 -9.82
N ASP A 395 11.91 10.39 -8.56
CA ASP A 395 11.29 11.58 -7.95
C ASP A 395 12.36 12.62 -7.54
N VAL A 396 11.95 13.85 -7.26
CA VAL A 396 12.86 14.99 -6.99
C VAL A 396 12.41 15.82 -5.78
N ALA A 397 13.35 16.50 -5.11
CA ALA A 397 13.05 17.47 -4.06
C ALA A 397 12.63 18.83 -4.67
N PRO A 398 11.53 19.46 -4.20
CA PRO A 398 11.02 20.72 -4.78
C PRO A 398 11.94 21.93 -4.56
N HIS A 399 12.74 21.91 -3.49
CA HIS A 399 13.52 23.04 -2.98
C HIS A 399 15.03 22.82 -3.12
N LYS A 400 15.80 23.89 -3.32
CA LYS A 400 17.26 23.85 -3.16
C LYS A 400 17.64 23.92 -1.67
N VAL A 401 18.68 23.20 -1.28
CA VAL A 401 19.22 23.23 0.08
C VAL A 401 20.65 23.75 0.05
N MET A 402 20.92 24.70 0.92
CA MET A 402 22.19 25.39 1.09
C MET A 402 22.78 25.10 2.47
N ILE A 403 24.10 25.25 2.58
CA ILE A 403 24.82 25.19 3.84
C ILE A 403 25.68 26.44 4.02
N GLU A 404 25.74 26.93 5.26
CA GLU A 404 26.55 28.06 5.69
C GLU A 404 27.37 27.66 6.92
N TYR A 405 28.69 27.87 6.89
CA TYR A 405 29.60 27.56 8.01
C TYR A 405 30.82 28.47 8.01
N THR A 406 31.53 28.52 9.14
CA THR A 406 32.87 29.14 9.23
C THR A 406 33.91 28.04 9.39
N ASP A 407 34.98 28.08 8.60
CA ASP A 407 36.07 27.12 8.69
C ASP A 407 37.14 27.51 9.73
N ALA A 408 38.09 26.62 9.98
CA ALA A 408 39.19 26.82 10.93
C ALA A 408 40.10 28.02 10.61
N ASP A 409 40.10 28.51 9.36
CA ASP A 409 40.88 29.67 8.93
C ASP A 409 40.07 30.98 9.04
N GLY A 410 38.81 30.90 9.50
CA GLY A 410 37.90 32.02 9.70
C GLY A 410 37.06 32.39 8.47
N ASN A 411 37.14 31.65 7.36
CA ASN A 411 36.38 31.99 6.16
C ASN A 411 34.92 31.56 6.29
N LYS A 412 34.00 32.47 5.94
CA LYS A 412 32.58 32.15 5.79
C LYS A 412 32.35 31.46 4.45
N ASN A 413 31.96 30.19 4.53
CA ASN A 413 31.65 29.35 3.39
C ASN A 413 30.13 29.27 3.23
N ASN A 414 29.63 29.50 2.02
CA ASN A 414 28.22 29.32 1.66
C ASN A 414 28.13 28.50 0.36
N LYS A 415 27.32 27.45 0.33
CA LYS A 415 27.29 26.48 -0.77
C LYS A 415 25.91 25.84 -0.97
N VAL A 416 25.45 25.78 -2.21
CA VAL A 416 24.31 24.92 -2.60
C VAL A 416 24.74 23.46 -2.50
N LEU A 417 24.13 22.73 -1.57
CA LEU A 417 24.39 21.32 -1.28
C LEU A 417 23.55 20.40 -2.19
N PHE A 418 22.25 20.66 -2.23
CA PHE A 418 21.29 20.02 -3.13
C PHE A 418 20.66 21.11 -4.00
N LYS A 419 20.67 20.91 -5.33
CA LYS A 419 20.01 21.84 -6.27
C LYS A 419 18.49 21.70 -6.15
N GLN A 420 17.76 22.69 -6.68
CA GLN A 420 16.33 22.50 -6.93
C GLN A 420 16.12 21.31 -7.87
N PHE A 421 15.09 20.51 -7.65
CA PHE A 421 14.80 19.27 -8.38
C PHE A 421 15.96 18.25 -8.37
N ASN A 422 16.78 18.24 -7.30
CA ASN A 422 17.73 17.15 -7.06
C ASN A 422 16.96 15.84 -6.83
N LYS A 423 17.31 14.77 -7.56
CA LYS A 423 16.72 13.44 -7.40
C LYS A 423 16.80 12.94 -5.94
N VAL A 424 15.78 12.21 -5.49
CA VAL A 424 15.71 11.66 -4.13
C VAL A 424 15.64 10.12 -4.13
N PRO A 425 16.30 9.42 -3.17
CA PRO A 425 17.24 9.94 -2.17
C PRO A 425 18.58 10.40 -2.79
N SER A 426 19.34 11.23 -2.06
CA SER A 426 20.68 11.65 -2.47
C SER A 426 21.56 11.95 -1.26
N THR A 427 22.82 11.51 -1.28
CA THR A 427 23.82 11.83 -0.24
C THR A 427 24.92 12.69 -0.84
N LYS A 428 25.42 13.64 -0.06
CA LYS A 428 26.56 14.51 -0.41
C LYS A 428 27.57 14.50 0.74
N GLU A 429 28.82 14.31 0.38
CA GLU A 429 29.95 14.51 1.28
C GLU A 429 30.38 15.98 1.24
N VAL A 430 30.63 16.56 2.41
CA VAL A 430 31.10 17.94 2.57
C VAL A 430 32.38 17.92 3.39
N PRO A 431 33.56 18.20 2.80
CA PRO A 431 34.78 18.42 3.57
C PRO A 431 34.72 19.81 4.24
N ILE A 432 34.86 19.83 5.55
CA ILE A 432 34.85 21.04 6.39
C ILE A 432 36.13 21.03 7.22
N LYS A 433 36.95 22.08 7.11
CA LYS A 433 38.13 22.25 7.95
C LYS A 433 37.69 22.79 9.31
N VAL A 434 37.85 22.00 10.37
CA VAL A 434 37.42 22.32 11.74
C VAL A 434 38.65 22.31 12.64
N ALA A 435 38.84 23.37 13.43
CA ALA A 435 39.76 23.36 14.57
C ALA A 435 39.16 22.49 15.68
N ARG A 436 38.68 23.12 16.76
CA ARG A 436 37.96 22.42 17.82
C ARG A 436 36.49 22.22 17.53
N LYS A 437 35.78 23.30 17.20
CA LYS A 437 34.33 23.31 16.97
C LYS A 437 33.94 24.16 15.78
N THR A 438 32.88 23.78 15.10
CA THR A 438 32.16 24.66 14.17
C THR A 438 30.66 24.37 14.19
N SER A 439 29.89 25.26 13.57
CA SER A 439 28.44 25.16 13.41
C SER A 439 28.12 25.30 11.91
N VAL A 440 27.34 24.37 11.39
CA VAL A 440 26.92 24.31 9.99
C VAL A 440 25.41 24.49 9.93
N ARG A 441 24.98 25.67 9.48
CA ARG A 441 23.58 26.02 9.25
C ARG A 441 23.11 25.37 7.94
N ILE A 442 21.96 24.71 7.95
CA ILE A 442 21.34 24.06 6.78
C ILE A 442 19.99 24.72 6.53
N TYR A 443 19.76 25.23 5.31
CA TYR A 443 18.62 26.10 5.03
C TYR A 443 18.17 26.06 3.55
N THR A 444 16.95 26.52 3.28
CA THR A 444 16.41 26.80 1.93
C THR A 444 16.29 28.32 1.72
N ASP A 445 15.79 28.77 0.56
CA ASP A 445 15.47 30.20 0.37
C ASP A 445 14.35 30.71 1.29
N GLU A 446 13.52 29.81 1.82
CA GLU A 446 12.31 30.13 2.58
C GLU A 446 12.48 29.95 4.10
N CYS A 447 13.33 29.02 4.55
CA CYS A 447 13.49 28.70 5.97
C CYS A 447 14.78 27.96 6.33
N ASP A 448 15.14 28.04 7.62
CA ASP A 448 16.17 27.19 8.23
C ASP A 448 15.67 25.76 8.46
N LEU A 449 16.40 24.76 7.95
CA LEU A 449 16.07 23.33 8.13
C LEU A 449 16.69 22.75 9.41
N GLY A 450 17.85 23.26 9.82
CA GLY A 450 18.50 22.88 11.08
C GLY A 450 19.94 23.39 11.21
N ASN A 451 20.55 23.09 12.36
CA ASN A 451 21.95 23.39 12.65
C ASN A 451 22.71 22.13 13.04
N LEU A 452 23.92 21.96 12.50
CA LEU A 452 24.83 20.86 12.79
C LEU A 452 26.03 21.39 13.56
N GLU A 453 26.16 20.97 14.82
CA GLU A 453 27.32 21.23 15.67
C GLU A 453 28.35 20.11 15.48
N ILE A 454 29.63 20.45 15.31
CA ILE A 454 30.74 19.49 15.15
C ILE A 454 31.81 19.78 16.22
N ASP A 455 32.32 18.74 16.88
CA ASP A 455 33.38 18.80 17.90
C ASP A 455 34.45 17.72 17.62
N THR A 456 35.66 18.15 17.25
CA THR A 456 36.80 17.26 16.96
C THR A 456 37.49 16.77 18.22
N GLY A 457 37.27 17.43 19.37
CA GLY A 457 38.03 17.22 20.60
C GLY A 457 39.50 17.67 20.57
N LYS A 458 40.00 18.18 19.43
CA LYS A 458 41.38 18.68 19.25
C LYS A 458 41.40 20.19 19.08
N ASP A 459 42.54 20.84 19.30
CA ASP A 459 42.72 22.27 18.95
C ASP A 459 43.41 22.46 17.59
N GLU A 460 43.97 21.39 17.00
CA GLU A 460 44.59 21.40 15.67
C GLU A 460 43.53 21.28 14.54
N PRO A 461 43.62 22.06 13.44
CA PRO A 461 42.69 21.97 12.31
C PRO A 461 42.72 20.66 11.52
N ASP A 462 41.69 19.83 11.69
CA ASP A 462 41.43 18.62 10.91
C ASP A 462 40.40 18.87 9.79
N THR A 463 40.37 18.02 8.77
CA THR A 463 39.29 18.03 7.76
C THR A 463 38.25 16.96 8.08
N VAL A 464 37.06 17.40 8.48
CA VAL A 464 35.90 16.55 8.78
C VAL A 464 35.05 16.41 7.52
N TYR A 465 34.84 15.17 7.08
CA TYR A 465 33.98 14.81 5.96
C TYR A 465 32.59 14.48 6.49
N VAL A 466 31.62 15.35 6.22
CA VAL A 466 30.23 15.21 6.69
C VAL A 466 29.35 14.62 5.60
N LEU A 467 28.66 13.51 5.89
CA LEU A 467 27.70 12.86 5.00
C LEU A 467 26.28 13.38 5.28
N ILE A 468 25.84 14.37 4.51
CA ILE A 468 24.49 14.93 4.57
C ILE A 468 23.61 14.25 3.51
N ARG A 469 22.40 13.84 3.88
CA ARG A 469 21.48 13.07 3.04
C ARG A 469 20.11 13.75 2.92
N MET A 470 19.65 13.88 1.68
CA MET A 470 18.23 14.03 1.35
C MET A 470 17.58 12.63 1.35
N THR A 471 16.60 12.41 2.20
CA THR A 471 15.86 11.14 2.30
C THR A 471 14.97 10.89 1.07
N PRO A 472 14.42 9.67 0.88
CA PRO A 472 13.43 9.43 -0.18
C PRO A 472 12.17 10.31 -0.06
N ASP A 473 11.88 10.77 1.15
CA ASP A 473 10.72 11.59 1.51
C ASP A 473 10.95 13.10 1.30
N SER A 474 12.13 13.50 0.81
CA SER A 474 12.59 14.91 0.69
C SER A 474 12.71 15.65 2.03
N VAL A 475 13.39 15.02 2.99
CA VAL A 475 13.76 15.58 4.31
C VAL A 475 15.29 15.51 4.46
N VAL A 476 15.92 16.48 5.13
CA VAL A 476 17.37 16.50 5.37
C VAL A 476 17.76 15.79 6.67
N ASP A 477 18.80 14.98 6.57
CA ASP A 477 19.37 14.16 7.64
C ASP A 477 20.91 14.18 7.56
N VAL A 478 21.59 14.03 8.70
CA VAL A 478 23.08 14.01 8.77
C VAL A 478 23.48 12.64 9.28
N LYS A 479 24.14 11.84 8.43
CA LYS A 479 24.44 10.44 8.73
C LYS A 479 25.71 10.26 9.55
N GLU A 480 26.80 10.86 9.11
CA GLU A 480 28.12 10.66 9.71
C GLU A 480 28.96 11.94 9.57
N ALA A 481 29.93 12.10 10.46
CA ALA A 481 31.03 13.06 10.32
C ALA A 481 32.33 12.29 10.65
N ASN A 482 33.27 12.23 9.71
CA ASN A 482 34.49 11.42 9.83
C ASN A 482 35.74 12.23 9.50
N VAL A 483 36.83 12.06 10.25
CA VAL A 483 38.19 12.45 9.80
C VAL A 483 38.82 11.26 9.09
N VAL A 484 39.41 11.48 7.92
CA VAL A 484 40.09 10.43 7.15
C VAL A 484 41.59 10.45 7.46
N VAL A 485 42.03 9.58 8.37
CA VAL A 485 43.46 9.39 8.65
C VAL A 485 44.04 8.43 7.61
N THR A 486 45.25 8.73 7.15
CA THR A 486 45.94 7.94 6.12
C THR A 486 47.18 7.29 6.73
N GLU A 487 47.08 6.00 7.06
CA GLU A 487 48.17 5.20 7.63
C GLU A 487 48.95 4.52 6.50
N GLN A 488 50.28 4.66 6.46
CA GLN A 488 51.15 3.90 5.55
C GLN A 488 51.59 2.61 6.24
N ILE A 489 51.11 1.46 5.77
CA ILE A 489 51.51 0.16 6.30
C ILE A 489 52.67 -0.38 5.45
N GLU A 490 53.83 -0.58 6.09
CA GLU A 490 54.99 -1.23 5.46
C GLU A 490 54.65 -2.71 5.17
N ILE A 491 54.68 -3.12 3.89
CA ILE A 491 54.56 -4.54 3.55
C ILE A 491 55.90 -5.22 3.82
N LYS A 492 55.98 -5.93 4.94
CA LYS A 492 57.01 -6.96 5.13
C LYS A 492 56.60 -8.19 4.36
N GLU A 493 57.39 -8.56 3.34
CA GLU A 493 57.22 -9.84 2.67
C GLU A 493 57.60 -10.98 3.64
N GLU A 494 56.60 -11.73 4.11
CA GLU A 494 56.85 -13.00 4.77
C GLU A 494 57.43 -13.98 3.75
N LYS A 495 58.68 -14.39 3.96
CA LYS A 495 59.30 -15.46 3.17
C LYS A 495 58.50 -16.75 3.36
N LYS A 496 57.82 -17.21 2.31
CA LYS A 496 57.34 -18.59 2.23
C LYS A 496 58.52 -19.54 2.46
N PRO A 497 58.43 -20.53 3.37
CA PRO A 497 59.42 -21.58 3.46
C PRO A 497 59.34 -22.48 2.22
N GLU A 498 60.49 -22.82 1.64
CA GLU A 498 60.56 -23.80 0.56
C GLU A 498 60.31 -25.22 1.12
N PRO A 499 59.55 -26.08 0.42
CA PRO A 499 59.32 -27.45 0.86
C PRO A 499 60.56 -28.32 0.62
N LYS A 500 61.13 -28.87 1.70
CA LYS A 500 62.14 -29.93 1.58
C LYS A 500 61.55 -31.16 0.89
N LYS A 501 62.32 -31.77 -0.02
CA LYS A 501 62.11 -33.15 -0.46
C LYS A 501 62.77 -34.09 0.55
N GLU A 502 62.05 -35.11 1.00
CA GLU A 502 62.63 -36.30 1.61
C GLU A 502 61.71 -37.51 1.37
N GLU A 503 62.15 -38.71 1.74
CA GLU A 503 61.83 -39.94 0.99
C GLU A 503 60.63 -40.77 1.50
N LYS A 504 60.17 -41.72 0.68
CA LYS A 504 59.13 -42.69 1.05
C LYS A 504 59.69 -43.80 1.94
N LYS A 505 58.97 -44.12 3.04
CA LYS A 505 58.69 -45.51 3.44
C LYS A 505 57.51 -45.65 4.42
N GLU A 506 56.63 -46.58 4.07
CA GLU A 506 56.07 -47.69 4.87
C GLU A 506 56.23 -47.65 6.41
N GLU A 507 55.24 -48.02 7.24
CA GLU A 507 54.01 -48.76 6.95
C GLU A 507 52.86 -48.57 8.00
N LYS A 508 51.61 -48.73 7.51
CA LYS A 508 50.38 -49.23 8.18
C LYS A 508 49.73 -48.56 9.42
N LYS A 509 48.38 -48.51 9.30
CA LYS A 509 47.33 -48.66 10.35
C LYS A 509 47.09 -47.46 11.30
N GLU A 510 45.84 -47.11 11.65
CA GLU A 510 44.53 -47.60 11.13
C GLU A 510 43.39 -46.60 11.39
N GLU A 511 42.85 -45.96 10.34
CA GLU A 511 41.53 -45.34 10.37
C GLU A 511 40.93 -45.32 8.95
N LYS A 512 39.60 -45.39 8.82
CA LYS A 512 38.91 -45.75 7.56
C LYS A 512 37.99 -44.64 7.04
N LYS A 513 38.16 -44.33 5.75
CA LYS A 513 37.15 -44.26 4.65
C LYS A 513 35.85 -43.47 4.86
N GLU A 514 35.26 -42.82 3.85
CA GLU A 514 35.48 -42.77 2.39
C GLU A 514 35.23 -41.30 1.93
N GLU A 515 35.74 -40.67 0.87
CA GLU A 515 36.51 -40.93 -0.37
C GLU A 515 35.72 -40.40 -1.60
N LYS A 516 36.43 -39.81 -2.59
CA LYS A 516 36.02 -39.46 -3.98
C LYS A 516 35.05 -38.29 -4.27
N LYS A 517 35.61 -37.28 -4.97
CA LYS A 517 35.24 -36.99 -6.38
C LYS A 517 36.04 -37.95 -7.29
N PRO A 518 35.60 -38.27 -8.54
CA PRO A 518 35.99 -37.42 -9.69
C PRO A 518 34.99 -37.43 -10.89
N GLU A 519 35.34 -36.68 -11.96
CA GLU A 519 35.41 -37.04 -13.42
C GLU A 519 34.38 -38.02 -14.06
N GLU A 520 34.04 -37.97 -15.37
CA GLU A 520 34.47 -37.13 -16.51
C GLU A 520 33.42 -37.11 -17.67
N GLU A 521 33.65 -36.22 -18.65
CA GLU A 521 33.57 -36.36 -20.13
C GLU A 521 32.95 -37.61 -20.85
N LYS A 522 32.53 -37.64 -22.14
CA LYS A 522 32.72 -36.76 -23.34
C LYS A 522 31.76 -37.17 -24.50
N LYS A 523 31.55 -36.27 -25.49
CA LYS A 523 31.35 -36.53 -26.97
C LYS A 523 30.09 -37.34 -27.42
N GLU A 524 29.69 -37.40 -28.71
CA GLU A 524 30.01 -36.69 -29.98
C GLU A 524 28.72 -36.64 -30.87
N GLY A 525 28.62 -35.95 -32.02
CA GLY A 525 29.62 -35.27 -32.86
C GLY A 525 29.03 -34.60 -34.13
N GLU A 526 29.81 -34.57 -35.21
CA GLU A 526 29.54 -34.04 -36.58
C GLU A 526 29.46 -32.49 -36.71
N GLU A 527 30.41 -31.79 -37.34
CA GLU A 527 30.80 -31.68 -38.79
C GLU A 527 29.88 -30.74 -39.62
N LYS A 528 30.33 -29.85 -40.54
CA LYS A 528 31.68 -29.49 -41.04
C LYS A 528 31.70 -28.05 -41.68
N LYS A 529 32.93 -27.53 -41.83
CA LYS A 529 33.52 -26.45 -42.70
C LYS A 529 32.86 -26.15 -44.10
N PRO A 530 33.32 -25.16 -44.94
CA PRO A 530 34.59 -24.36 -44.94
C PRO A 530 34.55 -22.84 -45.33
N GLU A 531 35.70 -22.15 -45.11
CA GLU A 531 36.58 -21.31 -45.99
C GLU A 531 36.03 -20.62 -47.29
N GLU A 532 36.63 -19.60 -47.96
CA GLU A 532 37.98 -18.96 -47.95
C GLU A 532 38.03 -17.63 -48.77
N LYS A 533 39.21 -16.95 -48.83
CA LYS A 533 39.75 -16.13 -49.97
C LYS A 533 39.09 -14.76 -50.34
N LYS A 534 39.75 -13.80 -51.03
CA LYS A 534 41.17 -13.34 -51.16
C LYS A 534 41.22 -12.04 -52.01
N GLU A 535 42.23 -11.17 -51.83
CA GLU A 535 42.68 -10.10 -52.77
C GLU A 535 41.65 -8.98 -53.13
N GLU A 536 41.98 -7.80 -53.69
CA GLU A 536 43.25 -7.21 -54.17
C GLU A 536 43.34 -5.67 -53.89
N ALA A 537 44.33 -4.96 -54.45
CA ALA A 537 44.72 -3.56 -54.17
C ALA A 537 44.11 -2.54 -55.21
N PRO A 538 44.39 -1.19 -55.24
CA PRO A 538 45.52 -0.45 -54.66
C PRO A 538 45.31 0.98 -54.05
N LYS A 539 46.40 1.45 -53.42
CA LYS A 539 46.94 2.82 -53.14
C LYS A 539 46.42 4.02 -53.97
N ALA A 540 46.52 5.29 -53.55
CA ALA A 540 46.92 5.99 -52.29
C ALA A 540 46.32 7.42 -52.32
N GLU A 541 46.19 8.19 -51.23
CA GLU A 541 47.17 9.05 -50.51
C GLU A 541 46.48 9.59 -49.21
N GLU A 542 47.10 10.15 -48.15
CA GLU A 542 48.50 10.51 -47.84
C GLU A 542 48.69 10.58 -46.29
N LYS A 543 49.86 10.15 -45.75
CA LYS A 543 50.45 10.52 -44.42
C LYS A 543 49.60 10.21 -43.14
N LYS A 544 50.12 9.95 -41.93
CA LYS A 544 51.44 9.79 -41.27
C LYS A 544 51.13 9.09 -39.91
N GLU A 545 51.99 8.36 -39.20
CA GLU A 545 53.34 7.81 -39.40
C GLU A 545 53.57 6.69 -38.35
N GLU A 546 54.47 5.72 -38.58
CA GLU A 546 54.77 4.63 -37.63
C GLU A 546 56.18 4.05 -37.88
N GLU A 547 56.91 3.66 -36.82
CA GLU A 547 57.80 2.47 -36.67
C GLU A 547 58.44 2.56 -35.26
N LYS A 548 58.38 1.58 -34.34
CA LYS A 548 58.65 0.11 -34.31
C LYS A 548 60.11 -0.25 -33.98
N LYS A 549 60.27 -1.29 -33.14
CA LYS A 549 61.53 -1.94 -32.75
C LYS A 549 61.42 -3.46 -33.02
N PRO A 550 62.51 -4.14 -33.39
CA PRO A 550 62.61 -5.61 -33.43
C PRO A 550 63.19 -6.19 -32.11
N GLU A 551 63.26 -7.53 -32.05
CA GLU A 551 63.82 -8.33 -30.93
C GLU A 551 65.31 -8.74 -31.15
N GLU A 552 65.81 -9.68 -30.36
CA GLU A 552 67.21 -9.86 -29.93
C GLU A 552 68.10 -10.75 -30.82
N GLU A 553 69.43 -10.59 -30.70
CA GLU A 553 70.33 -11.75 -30.48
C GLU A 553 71.61 -11.34 -29.70
N ASN A 554 72.39 -12.34 -29.24
CA ASN A 554 73.34 -12.24 -28.11
C ASN A 554 74.75 -11.73 -28.44
N THR A 555 75.40 -11.09 -27.46
CA THR A 555 76.74 -11.51 -26.96
C THR A 555 77.06 -10.95 -25.56
N GLU A 556 77.93 -11.62 -24.80
CA GLU A 556 78.31 -11.25 -23.43
C GLU A 556 79.36 -10.13 -23.37
N GLU A 557 79.25 -9.23 -22.39
CA GLU A 557 80.45 -8.76 -21.64
C GLU A 557 80.09 -8.27 -20.22
N LYS A 558 80.99 -8.46 -19.26
CA LYS A 558 80.77 -8.10 -17.84
C LYS A 558 81.24 -6.68 -17.54
N LYS A 559 80.39 -5.88 -16.89
CA LYS A 559 80.83 -4.81 -15.96
C LYS A 559 79.97 -4.81 -14.72
N GLU A 560 80.60 -4.52 -13.58
CA GLU A 560 79.97 -4.36 -12.28
C GLU A 560 79.51 -2.90 -12.12
N GLU A 561 78.26 -2.67 -11.73
CA GLU A 561 77.78 -1.39 -11.20
C GLU A 561 76.99 -1.60 -9.90
N GLU A 562 76.95 -0.56 -9.08
CA GLU A 562 76.69 -0.67 -7.64
C GLU A 562 75.22 -0.84 -7.27
N LYS A 563 74.96 -1.62 -6.20
CA LYS A 563 73.62 -1.73 -5.60
C LYS A 563 73.19 -0.40 -4.97
N LYS A 564 72.11 0.19 -5.47
CA LYS A 564 71.23 1.04 -4.65
C LYS A 564 70.23 0.16 -3.88
N PRO A 565 69.74 0.59 -2.69
CA PRO A 565 68.73 -0.16 -1.95
C PRO A 565 67.37 -0.16 -2.67
N GLU A 566 66.59 -1.23 -2.50
CA GLU A 566 65.15 -1.20 -2.81
C GLU A 566 64.41 -0.38 -1.75
N GLU A 567 63.53 0.52 -2.18
CA GLU A 567 62.65 1.26 -1.27
C GLU A 567 61.48 0.37 -0.79
N PRO A 568 61.10 0.42 0.50
CA PRO A 568 60.01 -0.40 1.03
C PRO A 568 58.66 -0.02 0.42
N LYS A 569 57.93 -1.03 -0.06
CA LYS A 569 56.61 -0.87 -0.69
C LYS A 569 55.52 -0.66 0.36
N PHE A 570 55.23 0.60 0.70
CA PHE A 570 54.13 0.95 1.59
C PHE A 570 52.76 0.77 0.92
N LYS A 571 51.81 0.16 1.63
CA LYS A 571 50.39 0.17 1.29
C LYS A 571 49.67 1.27 2.08
N THR A 572 49.19 2.27 1.36
CA THR A 572 48.36 3.34 1.93
C THR A 572 46.98 2.80 2.32
N VAL A 573 46.62 2.91 3.60
CA VAL A 573 45.29 2.55 4.13
C VAL A 573 44.60 3.80 4.66
N LYS A 574 43.39 4.05 4.17
CA LYS A 574 42.52 5.13 4.68
C LYS A 574 41.63 4.59 5.79
N LYS A 575 41.53 5.33 6.88
CA LYS A 575 40.79 4.96 8.10
C LYS A 575 39.90 6.11 8.50
N ASN A 576 38.59 5.89 8.46
CA ASN A 576 37.61 6.86 8.91
C ASN A 576 37.53 6.80 10.44
N ILE A 577 37.78 7.93 11.10
CA ILE A 577 37.61 8.09 12.54
C ILE A 577 36.35 8.95 12.76
N PRO A 578 35.31 8.43 13.45
CA PRO A 578 34.08 9.17 13.68
C PRO A 578 34.32 10.38 14.60
N VAL A 579 33.70 11.50 14.26
CA VAL A 579 33.75 12.78 14.97
C VAL A 579 32.47 12.97 15.77
N THR A 580 32.54 13.60 16.93
CA THR A 580 31.35 13.96 17.70
C THR A 580 30.58 15.05 16.95
N PHE A 581 29.33 14.78 16.57
CA PHE A 581 28.45 15.76 15.97
C PHE A 581 27.05 15.70 16.55
N LYS A 582 26.31 16.81 16.45
CA LYS A 582 24.91 16.93 16.86
C LYS A 582 24.15 17.73 15.81
N TYR A 583 23.30 17.04 15.04
CA TYR A 583 22.32 17.70 14.18
C TYR A 583 21.06 18.02 14.98
N THR A 584 20.64 19.28 14.93
CA THR A 584 19.40 19.78 15.54
C THR A 584 18.51 20.31 14.42
N PRO A 585 17.51 19.56 13.93
CA PRO A 585 16.57 20.05 12.93
C PRO A 585 15.64 21.12 13.53
N THR A 586 15.26 22.11 12.72
CA THR A 586 14.26 23.14 13.07
C THR A 586 12.86 22.55 13.21
N PHE A 587 12.58 21.49 12.46
CA PHE A 587 11.24 20.94 12.28
C PHE A 587 11.08 19.52 12.84
N GLY A 588 9.83 19.18 13.16
CA GLY A 588 9.44 17.90 13.76
C GLY A 588 9.49 17.91 15.29
N LEU A 589 8.88 16.88 15.87
CA LEU A 589 8.78 16.69 17.32
C LEU A 589 9.99 15.93 17.87
N SER A 590 10.37 16.22 19.12
CA SER A 590 11.33 15.39 19.85
C SER A 590 10.70 14.06 20.27
N ASP A 591 11.50 13.00 20.34
CA ASP A 591 11.01 11.65 20.68
C ASP A 591 10.31 11.60 22.05
N LYS A 592 10.70 12.46 23.00
CA LYS A 592 9.99 12.62 24.29
C LYS A 592 8.54 13.07 24.08
N VAL A 593 8.31 14.09 23.25
CA VAL A 593 6.97 14.63 22.96
C VAL A 593 6.16 13.62 22.15
N ILE A 594 6.79 12.93 21.19
CA ILE A 594 6.14 11.85 20.43
C ILE A 594 5.67 10.72 21.36
N GLU A 595 6.51 10.31 22.31
CA GLU A 595 6.19 9.25 23.28
C GLU A 595 5.15 9.68 24.34
N GLU A 596 5.03 10.98 24.62
CA GLU A 596 3.95 11.55 25.41
C GLU A 596 2.63 11.54 24.63
N LEU A 597 2.63 12.04 23.39
CA LEU A 597 1.44 12.09 22.52
C LEU A 597 0.91 10.69 22.18
N LYS A 598 1.78 9.69 21.98
CA LYS A 598 1.38 8.27 21.85
C LYS A 598 0.54 7.80 23.04
N LYS A 599 0.93 8.13 24.27
CA LYS A 599 0.23 7.67 25.49
C LYS A 599 -1.16 8.29 25.57
N ILE A 600 -1.27 9.60 25.30
CA ILE A 600 -2.57 10.28 25.21
C ILE A 600 -3.42 9.63 24.11
N GLU A 601 -2.83 9.35 22.94
CA GLU A 601 -3.52 8.71 21.81
C GLU A 601 -3.93 7.25 22.06
N ILE A 602 -3.20 6.51 22.90
CA ILE A 602 -3.58 5.15 23.35
C ILE A 602 -4.73 5.21 24.37
N GLU A 603 -4.71 6.14 25.34
CA GLU A 603 -5.81 6.27 26.30
C GLU A 603 -7.10 6.79 25.63
N MET A 604 -6.99 7.71 24.66
CA MET A 604 -8.14 8.13 23.86
C MET A 604 -8.71 6.96 23.02
N GLU A 605 -7.87 6.19 22.32
CA GLU A 605 -8.33 5.03 21.54
C GLU A 605 -8.98 3.94 22.42
N LYS A 606 -8.47 3.69 23.64
CA LYS A 606 -9.13 2.79 24.59
C LYS A 606 -10.55 3.23 24.92
N LYS A 607 -10.76 4.55 25.11
CA LYS A 607 -12.11 5.11 25.31
C LYS A 607 -12.94 4.94 24.04
N ASP A 608 -12.43 5.36 22.88
CA ASP A 608 -13.14 5.22 21.59
C ASP A 608 -13.60 3.78 21.31
N ILE A 609 -12.79 2.77 21.67
CA ILE A 609 -13.11 1.34 21.56
C ILE A 609 -14.12 0.88 22.62
N LEU A 610 -14.06 1.41 23.85
CA LEU A 610 -15.05 1.10 24.90
C LEU A 610 -16.44 1.63 24.51
N GLU A 611 -16.49 2.87 24.03
CA GLU A 611 -17.71 3.49 23.51
C GLU A 611 -18.28 2.69 22.32
N GLU A 612 -17.44 2.30 21.35
CA GLU A 612 -17.84 1.45 20.23
C GLU A 612 -18.39 0.09 20.66
N LYS A 613 -17.87 -0.49 21.75
CA LYS A 613 -18.41 -1.74 22.33
C LYS A 613 -19.76 -1.53 23.01
N ILE A 614 -19.93 -0.45 23.77
CA ILE A 614 -21.22 -0.14 24.43
C ILE A 614 -22.32 0.00 23.37
N ASP A 615 -22.05 0.75 22.31
CA ASP A 615 -23.00 0.95 21.21
C ASP A 615 -23.34 -0.39 20.51
N ASN A 616 -22.33 -1.19 20.17
CA ASN A 616 -22.53 -2.48 19.51
C ASN A 616 -23.28 -3.48 20.42
N THR A 617 -22.89 -3.65 21.68
CA THR A 617 -23.55 -4.58 22.61
C THR A 617 -24.99 -4.17 22.93
N LYS A 618 -25.32 -2.87 22.91
CA LYS A 618 -26.72 -2.39 23.00
C LYS A 618 -27.53 -2.81 21.77
N ASN A 619 -27.00 -2.62 20.57
CA ASN A 619 -27.65 -3.03 19.31
C ASN A 619 -27.77 -4.57 19.18
N ASP A 620 -26.75 -5.31 19.62
CA ASP A 620 -26.75 -6.78 19.66
C ASP A 620 -27.82 -7.29 20.64
N LEU A 621 -27.94 -6.68 21.81
CA LEU A 621 -28.97 -7.01 22.81
C LEU A 621 -30.38 -6.78 22.26
N GLU A 622 -30.65 -5.61 21.66
CA GLU A 622 -31.94 -5.31 21.01
C GLU A 622 -32.28 -6.36 19.94
N SER A 623 -31.32 -6.63 19.05
CA SER A 623 -31.45 -7.64 18.00
C SER A 623 -31.71 -9.04 18.56
N TYR A 624 -31.08 -9.39 19.69
CA TYR A 624 -31.24 -10.69 20.33
C TYR A 624 -32.59 -10.82 21.05
N ILE A 625 -33.10 -9.77 21.68
CA ILE A 625 -34.45 -9.74 22.27
C ILE A 625 -35.49 -10.06 21.16
N PHE A 626 -35.46 -9.31 20.05
CA PHE A 626 -36.37 -9.58 18.93
C PHE A 626 -36.19 -10.99 18.35
N ARG A 627 -34.96 -11.50 18.25
CA ARG A 627 -34.66 -12.87 17.80
C ARG A 627 -35.24 -13.93 18.74
N MET A 628 -35.21 -13.71 20.05
CA MET A 628 -35.79 -14.62 21.04
C MET A 628 -37.32 -14.58 21.07
N MET A 629 -37.94 -13.39 21.06
CA MET A 629 -39.40 -13.25 20.99
C MET A 629 -39.96 -13.99 19.76
N ASN A 630 -39.46 -13.64 18.57
CA ASN A 630 -39.90 -14.30 17.32
C ASN A 630 -39.53 -15.79 17.30
N GLY A 631 -38.38 -16.17 17.86
CA GLY A 631 -37.94 -17.57 17.95
C GLY A 631 -38.84 -18.44 18.81
N MET A 632 -39.24 -17.95 19.99
CA MET A 632 -40.10 -18.66 20.93
C MET A 632 -41.56 -18.74 20.46
N ASP A 633 -42.05 -17.74 19.72
CA ASP A 633 -43.45 -17.66 19.30
C ASP A 633 -43.71 -18.27 17.91
N ARG A 634 -42.77 -18.12 16.97
CA ARG A 634 -43.01 -18.38 15.53
C ARG A 634 -41.91 -19.15 14.81
N ASP A 635 -40.64 -18.73 14.94
CA ASP A 635 -39.59 -19.11 13.98
C ASP A 635 -38.81 -20.39 14.33
N PHE A 636 -38.83 -20.82 15.60
CA PHE A 636 -38.25 -22.07 16.07
C PHE A 636 -38.80 -22.51 17.47
N PRO A 637 -40.13 -22.44 17.70
CA PRO A 637 -40.75 -22.57 19.03
C PRO A 637 -40.54 -23.92 19.73
N GLU A 638 -40.18 -24.94 18.96
CA GLU A 638 -39.96 -26.35 19.32
C GLU A 638 -38.56 -26.69 19.91
N TYR A 639 -37.57 -25.81 19.76
CA TYR A 639 -36.18 -26.06 20.22
C TYR A 639 -35.94 -25.59 21.67
N PHE A 640 -36.94 -24.96 22.29
CA PHE A 640 -36.99 -24.59 23.71
C PHE A 640 -37.66 -25.71 24.52
N ASP A 641 -37.23 -25.96 25.77
CA ASP A 641 -37.86 -26.98 26.62
C ASP A 641 -39.28 -26.51 27.03
N PRO A 642 -40.35 -27.24 26.70
CA PRO A 642 -41.72 -26.88 27.09
C PRO A 642 -41.94 -26.68 28.59
N LYS A 643 -41.05 -27.19 29.46
CA LYS A 643 -41.13 -27.03 30.91
C LYS A 643 -40.55 -25.70 31.41
N THR A 644 -39.60 -25.11 30.68
CA THR A 644 -38.97 -23.84 31.07
C THR A 644 -39.44 -22.67 30.22
N LYS A 645 -40.01 -22.93 29.03
CA LYS A 645 -40.38 -21.94 28.02
C LYS A 645 -41.12 -20.71 28.55
N ASP A 646 -42.11 -20.89 29.43
CA ASP A 646 -42.88 -19.76 29.99
C ASP A 646 -42.04 -18.90 30.95
N ALA A 647 -41.17 -19.54 31.75
CA ALA A 647 -40.22 -18.86 32.63
C ALA A 647 -39.04 -18.23 31.88
N ASP A 648 -38.65 -18.81 30.74
CA ASP A 648 -37.66 -18.22 29.83
C ASP A 648 -38.26 -17.04 29.06
N ARG A 649 -39.54 -17.09 28.68
CA ARG A 649 -40.24 -15.95 28.09
C ARG A 649 -40.39 -14.82 29.09
N ALA A 650 -40.75 -15.10 30.34
CA ALA A 650 -40.76 -14.08 31.39
C ALA A 650 -39.41 -13.31 31.51
N LYS A 651 -38.26 -13.97 31.26
CA LYS A 651 -36.94 -13.30 31.18
C LYS A 651 -36.77 -12.46 29.92
N VAL A 652 -37.27 -12.91 28.77
CA VAL A 652 -37.27 -12.07 27.54
C VAL A 652 -38.08 -10.81 27.77
N ASP A 653 -39.26 -10.93 28.39
CA ASP A 653 -40.14 -9.80 28.69
C ASP A 653 -39.52 -8.89 29.79
N GLU A 654 -38.85 -9.45 30.81
CA GLU A 654 -38.07 -8.70 31.82
C GLU A 654 -36.92 -7.90 31.18
N VAL A 655 -36.11 -8.54 30.33
CA VAL A 655 -34.99 -7.88 29.63
C VAL A 655 -35.48 -6.85 28.60
N GLN A 656 -36.61 -7.09 27.92
CA GLN A 656 -37.25 -6.12 27.05
C GLN A 656 -37.75 -4.90 27.83
N ASN A 657 -38.41 -5.10 28.97
CA ASN A 657 -38.88 -3.99 29.81
C ASN A 657 -37.70 -3.18 30.33
N TRP A 658 -36.65 -3.83 30.82
CA TRP A 658 -35.41 -3.17 31.23
C TRP A 658 -34.77 -2.37 30.07
N PHE A 659 -34.72 -2.93 28.85
CA PHE A 659 -34.16 -2.24 27.69
C PHE A 659 -34.99 -1.00 27.33
N SER A 660 -36.32 -1.09 27.39
CA SER A 660 -37.23 0.05 27.17
C SER A 660 -37.12 1.13 28.25
N GLU A 661 -36.98 0.74 29.52
CA GLU A 661 -36.78 1.68 30.64
C GLU A 661 -35.45 2.43 30.52
N ASN A 662 -34.41 1.79 29.96
CA ASN A 662 -33.05 2.32 29.82
C ASN A 662 -32.72 2.69 28.35
N GLU A 663 -33.74 2.89 27.49
CA GLU A 663 -33.57 3.11 26.05
C GLU A 663 -32.68 4.33 25.76
N PHE A 664 -32.90 5.41 26.51
CA PHE A 664 -32.17 6.68 26.36
C PHE A 664 -30.93 6.79 27.26
N ASP A 665 -30.74 5.84 28.17
CA ASP A 665 -29.60 5.82 29.10
C ASP A 665 -28.34 5.23 28.46
N ARG A 666 -27.19 5.69 28.98
CA ARG A 666 -25.85 5.27 28.55
C ARG A 666 -25.14 4.53 29.68
N LEU A 667 -25.60 3.30 29.93
CA LEU A 667 -25.08 2.46 31.00
C LEU A 667 -23.68 1.89 30.72
N PRO A 668 -22.93 1.45 31.75
CA PRO A 668 -21.66 0.74 31.56
C PRO A 668 -21.85 -0.58 30.80
N LEU A 669 -20.85 -0.94 29.98
CA LEU A 669 -20.83 -2.16 29.15
C LEU A 669 -21.30 -3.42 29.91
N ALA A 670 -20.83 -3.60 31.15
CA ALA A 670 -21.12 -4.77 31.98
C ALA A 670 -22.61 -4.97 32.29
N GLU A 671 -23.44 -3.92 32.28
CA GLU A 671 -24.90 -4.07 32.46
C GLU A 671 -25.55 -4.63 31.18
N TYR A 672 -25.17 -4.16 29.99
CA TYR A 672 -25.65 -4.74 28.74
C TYR A 672 -25.15 -6.20 28.54
N GLU A 673 -23.88 -6.48 28.88
CA GLU A 673 -23.30 -7.84 28.86
C GLU A 673 -24.04 -8.80 29.81
N LYS A 674 -24.45 -8.32 30.99
CA LYS A 674 -25.25 -9.07 31.97
C LYS A 674 -26.65 -9.40 31.42
N GLN A 675 -27.32 -8.43 30.78
CA GLN A 675 -28.67 -8.63 30.25
C GLN A 675 -28.70 -9.55 29.04
N ILE A 676 -27.76 -9.39 28.08
CA ILE A 676 -27.65 -10.34 26.95
C ILE A 676 -27.23 -11.75 27.44
N GLY A 677 -26.44 -11.83 28.53
CA GLY A 677 -26.09 -13.07 29.20
C GLY A 677 -27.29 -13.86 29.75
N ILE A 678 -28.34 -13.18 30.24
CA ILE A 678 -29.59 -13.82 30.68
C ILE A 678 -30.28 -14.51 29.49
N LEU A 679 -30.31 -13.86 28.32
CA LEU A 679 -30.91 -14.42 27.10
C LEU A 679 -30.08 -15.54 26.51
N HIS A 680 -28.75 -15.39 26.45
CA HIS A 680 -27.82 -16.42 25.97
C HIS A 680 -27.96 -17.75 26.74
N ALA A 681 -28.30 -17.71 28.04
CA ALA A 681 -28.40 -18.89 28.88
C ALA A 681 -29.43 -19.94 28.40
N PHE A 682 -30.47 -19.53 27.65
CA PHE A 682 -31.46 -20.43 27.05
C PHE A 682 -31.56 -20.30 25.52
N GLY A 683 -31.26 -19.12 24.96
CA GLY A 683 -31.26 -18.86 23.52
C GLY A 683 -30.16 -19.61 22.76
N GLU A 684 -28.91 -19.55 23.22
CA GLU A 684 -27.80 -20.24 22.56
C GLU A 684 -27.95 -21.78 22.55
N PRO A 685 -28.41 -22.43 23.63
CA PRO A 685 -28.82 -23.85 23.57
C PRO A 685 -29.90 -24.14 22.52
N ALA A 686 -30.93 -23.31 22.39
CA ALA A 686 -32.01 -23.53 21.41
C ALA A 686 -31.52 -23.34 19.96
N LEU A 687 -30.71 -22.30 19.71
CA LEU A 687 -30.09 -22.03 18.41
C LEU A 687 -29.09 -23.13 18.03
N ARG A 688 -28.23 -23.56 18.95
CA ARG A 688 -27.30 -24.69 18.74
C ARG A 688 -28.05 -25.96 18.33
N ARG A 689 -29.17 -26.30 18.99
CA ARG A 689 -29.98 -27.46 18.59
C ARG A 689 -30.50 -27.29 17.17
N LYS A 690 -31.10 -26.13 16.84
CA LYS A 690 -31.60 -25.82 15.49
C LYS A 690 -30.54 -26.06 14.42
N ASP A 691 -29.33 -25.56 14.63
CA ASP A 691 -28.23 -25.69 13.69
C ASP A 691 -27.68 -27.14 13.63
N LEU A 692 -27.65 -27.87 14.74
CA LEU A 692 -27.27 -29.29 14.75
C LEU A 692 -28.29 -30.17 14.00
N PHE A 693 -29.60 -29.99 14.23
CA PHE A 693 -30.65 -30.74 13.51
C PHE A 693 -30.64 -30.42 12.00
N ALA A 694 -30.46 -29.15 11.61
CA ALA A 694 -30.27 -28.78 10.21
C ALA A 694 -28.98 -29.37 9.62
N GLY A 695 -27.89 -29.39 10.41
CA GLY A 695 -26.62 -30.00 10.07
C GLY A 695 -26.74 -31.50 9.75
N VAL A 696 -27.56 -32.26 10.49
CA VAL A 696 -27.84 -33.68 10.22
C VAL A 696 -28.52 -33.87 8.85
N HIS A 697 -29.45 -33.01 8.45
CA HIS A 697 -30.05 -33.09 7.11
C HIS A 697 -29.02 -32.76 6.01
N ASN A 698 -28.21 -31.72 6.22
CA ASN A 698 -27.21 -31.27 5.25
C ASN A 698 -26.09 -32.29 5.04
N ILE A 699 -25.56 -32.90 6.11
CA ILE A 699 -24.48 -33.90 6.00
C ILE A 699 -24.97 -35.17 5.30
N VAL A 700 -26.18 -35.65 5.58
CA VAL A 700 -26.70 -36.87 4.92
C VAL A 700 -26.91 -36.63 3.43
N SER A 701 -27.52 -35.50 3.05
CA SER A 701 -27.68 -35.10 1.65
C SER A 701 -26.33 -34.95 0.93
N THR A 702 -25.37 -34.27 1.55
CA THR A 702 -24.01 -34.09 1.02
C THR A 702 -23.27 -35.42 0.91
N PHE A 703 -23.46 -36.34 1.86
CA PHE A 703 -22.86 -37.67 1.81
C PHE A 703 -23.45 -38.54 0.71
N GLN A 704 -24.76 -38.54 0.43
CA GLN A 704 -25.29 -39.34 -0.68
C GLN A 704 -24.66 -38.92 -2.02
N PHE A 705 -24.46 -37.61 -2.25
CA PHE A 705 -23.75 -37.11 -3.43
C PHE A 705 -22.26 -37.54 -3.45
N ARG A 706 -21.52 -37.37 -2.35
CA ARG A 706 -20.12 -37.83 -2.21
C ARG A 706 -19.98 -39.33 -2.42
N LYS A 707 -20.91 -40.12 -1.86
CA LYS A 707 -21.00 -41.57 -1.99
C LYS A 707 -21.23 -41.99 -3.45
N GLU A 708 -22.18 -41.36 -4.15
CA GLU A 708 -22.38 -41.63 -5.58
C GLU A 708 -21.16 -41.27 -6.41
N ALA A 709 -20.51 -40.13 -6.15
CA ALA A 709 -19.27 -39.75 -6.84
C ALA A 709 -18.12 -40.75 -6.55
N ALA A 710 -18.00 -41.22 -5.31
CA ALA A 710 -17.02 -42.23 -4.91
C ALA A 710 -17.29 -43.59 -5.59
N ILE A 711 -18.54 -44.04 -5.63
CA ILE A 711 -18.94 -45.29 -6.32
C ILE A 711 -18.68 -45.16 -7.82
N ARG A 712 -19.08 -44.06 -8.48
CA ARG A 712 -18.77 -43.81 -9.90
C ARG A 712 -17.26 -43.82 -10.17
N ARG A 713 -16.41 -43.35 -9.25
CA ARG A 713 -14.94 -43.43 -9.33
C ARG A 713 -14.40 -44.85 -9.09
N LEU A 714 -14.99 -45.63 -8.19
CA LEU A 714 -14.66 -47.05 -8.02
C LEU A 714 -15.09 -47.90 -9.22
N ASP A 715 -16.12 -47.48 -9.96
CA ASP A 715 -16.67 -48.19 -11.12
C ASP A 715 -16.05 -47.73 -12.46
N GLN A 716 -15.11 -46.78 -12.44
CA GLN A 716 -14.36 -46.33 -13.62
C GLN A 716 -13.53 -47.47 -14.24
N LYS A 717 -13.51 -47.50 -15.58
CA LYS A 717 -12.86 -48.52 -16.41
C LYS A 717 -11.63 -47.97 -17.17
N ASP A 718 -11.03 -46.90 -16.67
CA ASP A 718 -9.78 -46.38 -17.23
C ASP A 718 -8.65 -47.42 -17.11
N GLU A 719 -7.82 -47.52 -18.14
CA GLU A 719 -6.66 -48.43 -18.15
C GLU A 719 -5.72 -48.25 -16.95
N LYS A 720 -5.76 -47.07 -16.31
CA LYS A 720 -5.03 -46.74 -15.08
C LYS A 720 -5.40 -47.64 -13.90
N PHE A 721 -6.63 -48.15 -13.84
CA PHE A 721 -7.20 -48.86 -12.68
C PHE A 721 -7.52 -50.35 -12.93
N ASN A 722 -7.24 -50.89 -14.13
CA ASN A 722 -7.56 -52.28 -14.51
C ASN A 722 -6.89 -53.36 -13.64
N HIS A 723 -5.89 -53.02 -12.84
CA HIS A 723 -5.21 -53.90 -11.87
C HIS A 723 -5.89 -53.95 -10.49
N ILE A 724 -6.89 -53.11 -10.25
CA ILE A 724 -7.72 -53.12 -9.03
C ILE A 724 -8.91 -54.04 -9.31
N THR A 725 -8.93 -55.21 -8.68
CA THR A 725 -9.95 -56.25 -8.96
C THR A 725 -11.31 -55.84 -8.39
N GLU A 726 -12.38 -56.44 -8.93
CA GLU A 726 -13.74 -56.23 -8.42
C GLU A 726 -13.90 -56.73 -6.97
N GLU A 727 -13.09 -57.71 -6.57
CA GLU A 727 -12.99 -58.20 -5.19
C GLU A 727 -12.40 -57.16 -4.22
N GLU A 728 -11.59 -56.22 -4.70
CA GLU A 728 -11.10 -55.08 -3.90
C GLU A 728 -12.05 -53.88 -3.95
N ARG A 729 -12.73 -53.65 -5.08
CA ARG A 729 -13.70 -52.56 -5.25
C ARG A 729 -14.96 -52.79 -4.41
N LYS A 730 -15.49 -54.03 -4.43
CA LYS A 730 -16.77 -54.37 -3.81
C LYS A 730 -16.84 -54.10 -2.30
N PRO A 731 -15.87 -54.50 -1.44
CA PRO A 731 -15.95 -54.25 0.00
C PRO A 731 -16.07 -52.75 0.35
N ILE A 732 -15.38 -51.86 -0.38
CA ILE A 732 -15.49 -50.42 -0.16
C ILE A 732 -16.83 -49.89 -0.68
N ARG A 733 -17.32 -50.40 -1.82
CA ARG A 733 -18.66 -50.07 -2.34
C ARG A 733 -19.78 -50.46 -1.36
N ASP A 734 -19.65 -51.64 -0.75
CA ASP A 734 -20.60 -52.18 0.22
C ASP A 734 -20.53 -51.40 1.55
N GLU A 735 -19.33 -51.03 2.04
CA GLU A 735 -19.16 -50.20 3.25
C GLU A 735 -19.72 -48.78 3.06
N LEU A 736 -19.49 -48.16 1.88
CA LEU A 736 -20.07 -46.86 1.50
C LEU A 736 -21.61 -46.90 1.49
N ASN A 737 -22.21 -47.96 0.96
CA ASN A 737 -23.66 -48.12 0.92
C ASN A 737 -24.24 -48.39 2.31
N ALA A 738 -23.69 -49.33 3.07
CA ALA A 738 -24.14 -49.63 4.44
C ALA A 738 -24.03 -48.40 5.37
N TYR A 739 -22.99 -47.57 5.21
CA TYR A 739 -22.89 -46.31 5.94
C TYR A 739 -23.89 -45.26 5.44
N GLY A 740 -24.15 -45.20 4.13
CA GLY A 740 -25.17 -44.33 3.55
C GLY A 740 -26.61 -44.69 3.94
N GLU A 741 -26.87 -45.96 4.27
CA GLU A 741 -28.13 -46.43 4.86
C GLU A 741 -28.18 -46.13 6.36
N TRP A 742 -27.11 -46.44 7.12
CA TRP A 742 -27.00 -46.10 8.55
C TRP A 742 -27.19 -44.60 8.80
N LEU A 743 -26.66 -43.73 7.94
CA LEU A 743 -26.87 -42.28 8.00
C LEU A 743 -28.32 -41.88 7.76
N LYS A 744 -29.05 -42.55 6.86
CA LYS A 744 -30.49 -42.32 6.68
C LYS A 744 -31.29 -42.77 7.90
N THR A 745 -30.97 -43.93 8.47
CA THR A 745 -31.59 -44.38 9.74
C THR A 745 -31.35 -43.38 10.86
N LYS A 746 -30.13 -42.85 10.99
CA LYS A 746 -29.80 -41.81 11.97
C LYS A 746 -30.46 -40.46 11.68
N GLN A 747 -30.70 -40.11 10.41
CA GLN A 747 -31.53 -38.96 10.05
C GLN A 747 -32.96 -39.15 10.56
N THR A 748 -33.57 -40.31 10.31
CA THR A 748 -34.94 -40.62 10.80
C THR A 748 -35.02 -40.65 12.33
N GLU A 749 -33.99 -41.17 13.02
CA GLU A 749 -33.88 -41.07 14.49
C GLU A 749 -33.81 -39.61 14.98
N CYS A 750 -33.12 -38.72 14.25
CA CYS A 750 -33.09 -37.29 14.59
C CYS A 750 -34.43 -36.60 14.27
N GLU A 751 -35.06 -36.91 13.14
CA GLU A 751 -36.37 -36.35 12.76
C GLU A 751 -37.49 -36.75 13.73
N ALA A 752 -37.37 -37.91 14.38
CA ALA A 752 -38.26 -38.37 15.44
C ALA A 752 -37.87 -37.90 16.86
N ALA A 753 -36.69 -37.30 17.05
CA ALA A 753 -36.23 -36.86 18.36
C ALA A 753 -36.89 -35.53 18.80
N PRO A 754 -37.16 -35.31 20.11
CA PRO A 754 -37.63 -34.02 20.59
C PRO A 754 -36.62 -32.91 20.32
N LYS A 755 -37.01 -31.88 19.58
CA LYS A 755 -36.10 -30.82 19.10
C LYS A 755 -35.48 -29.95 20.22
N HIS A 756 -35.99 -30.04 21.45
CA HIS A 756 -35.46 -29.37 22.64
C HIS A 756 -34.35 -30.13 23.38
N ILE A 757 -33.94 -31.32 22.91
CA ILE A 757 -32.71 -31.98 23.34
C ILE A 757 -31.67 -31.97 22.20
N ASP A 758 -30.40 -32.22 22.49
CA ASP A 758 -29.37 -32.35 21.44
C ASP A 758 -29.63 -33.63 20.61
N PRO A 759 -29.41 -33.62 19.28
CA PRO A 759 -29.75 -34.75 18.41
C PRO A 759 -28.88 -36.00 18.67
N PRO A 760 -29.42 -37.21 18.44
CA PRO A 760 -28.69 -38.48 18.65
C PRO A 760 -27.53 -38.73 17.67
N LEU A 761 -27.36 -37.89 16.65
CA LEU A 761 -26.18 -37.83 15.79
C LEU A 761 -25.58 -36.41 15.80
N THR A 762 -24.29 -36.30 16.09
CA THR A 762 -23.53 -35.06 15.87
C THR A 762 -22.86 -35.08 14.50
N THR A 763 -22.83 -33.93 13.82
CA THR A 763 -22.18 -33.77 12.51
C THR A 763 -20.73 -34.24 12.54
N ASN A 764 -19.93 -33.76 13.51
CA ASN A 764 -18.52 -34.14 13.67
C ASN A 764 -18.28 -35.66 13.72
N ALA A 765 -19.12 -36.42 14.43
CA ALA A 765 -18.97 -37.87 14.55
C ALA A 765 -19.22 -38.59 13.22
N ALA A 766 -20.14 -38.07 12.41
CA ALA A 766 -20.40 -38.57 11.07
C ALA A 766 -19.34 -38.12 10.06
N GLU A 767 -18.88 -36.86 10.12
CA GLU A 767 -17.89 -36.29 9.20
C GLU A 767 -16.54 -37.02 9.27
N VAL A 768 -16.07 -37.35 10.48
CA VAL A 768 -14.86 -38.19 10.70
C VAL A 768 -15.00 -39.55 10.01
N ARG A 769 -16.19 -40.16 10.06
CA ARG A 769 -16.43 -41.47 9.43
C ARG A 769 -16.60 -41.36 7.91
N ILE A 770 -17.10 -40.24 7.38
CA ILE A 770 -17.07 -39.95 5.94
C ILE A 770 -15.62 -39.83 5.46
N ALA A 771 -14.79 -39.02 6.15
CA ALA A 771 -13.39 -38.83 5.79
C ALA A 771 -12.60 -40.15 5.75
N ASN A 772 -12.82 -41.04 6.74
CA ASN A 772 -12.21 -42.37 6.76
C ASN A 772 -12.64 -43.26 5.57
N LEU A 773 -13.87 -43.13 5.07
CA LEU A 773 -14.34 -43.86 3.89
C LEU A 773 -13.76 -43.28 2.59
N GLU A 774 -13.69 -41.95 2.47
CA GLU A 774 -13.05 -41.29 1.33
C GLU A 774 -11.54 -41.59 1.27
N GLU A 775 -10.87 -41.68 2.43
CA GLU A 775 -9.47 -42.08 2.52
C GLU A 775 -9.26 -43.53 2.06
N LYS A 776 -10.17 -44.47 2.41
CA LYS A 776 -10.16 -45.86 1.88
C LYS A 776 -10.30 -45.89 0.35
N VAL A 777 -11.26 -45.15 -0.20
CA VAL A 777 -11.47 -45.01 -1.66
C VAL A 777 -10.20 -44.46 -2.33
N GLN A 778 -9.63 -43.40 -1.78
CA GLN A 778 -8.43 -42.76 -2.34
C GLN A 778 -7.20 -43.66 -2.23
N LYS A 779 -7.00 -44.38 -1.11
CA LYS A 779 -5.92 -45.38 -0.95
C LYS A 779 -6.01 -46.50 -1.99
N LEU A 780 -7.22 -47.00 -2.27
CA LEU A 780 -7.42 -48.02 -3.30
C LEU A 780 -7.10 -47.48 -4.71
N LEU A 781 -7.63 -46.30 -5.07
CA LEU A 781 -7.37 -45.68 -6.38
C LEU A 781 -5.90 -45.22 -6.56
N CYS A 782 -5.15 -45.04 -5.48
CA CYS A 782 -3.71 -44.78 -5.48
C CYS A 782 -2.84 -46.05 -5.50
N LYS A 783 -3.42 -47.26 -5.46
CA LYS A 783 -2.67 -48.53 -5.53
C LYS A 783 -1.87 -48.61 -6.83
N PRO A 784 -0.54 -48.81 -6.82
CA PRO A 784 0.26 -48.88 -8.03
C PRO A 784 -0.02 -50.16 -8.83
N LYS A 785 0.21 -50.10 -10.14
CA LYS A 785 0.15 -51.29 -11.02
C LYS A 785 1.24 -52.30 -10.61
N PRO A 786 0.95 -53.61 -10.59
CA PRO A 786 2.00 -54.63 -10.45
C PRO A 786 2.98 -54.53 -11.63
N LYS A 787 4.27 -54.78 -11.37
CA LYS A 787 5.27 -54.83 -12.44
C LYS A 787 5.00 -56.04 -13.35
N PRO A 788 5.13 -55.92 -14.68
CA PRO A 788 5.07 -57.07 -15.58
C PRO A 788 6.17 -58.08 -15.24
N GLU A 789 5.87 -59.37 -15.34
CA GLU A 789 6.90 -60.41 -15.34
C GLU A 789 7.73 -60.32 -16.63
N PRO A 790 9.06 -60.51 -16.56
CA PRO A 790 9.90 -60.50 -17.76
C PRO A 790 9.61 -61.74 -18.62
N LYS A 791 9.40 -61.52 -19.92
CA LYS A 791 9.35 -62.60 -20.91
C LYS A 791 10.66 -63.41 -20.83
N LYS A 792 10.55 -64.74 -20.83
CA LYS A 792 11.66 -65.60 -21.25
C LYS A 792 11.62 -65.76 -22.76
N GLU A 793 12.73 -65.44 -23.41
CA GLU A 793 13.02 -65.92 -24.77
C GLU A 793 13.50 -67.40 -24.70
N GLU A 794 13.85 -67.94 -25.86
CA GLU A 794 13.60 -69.34 -26.20
C GLU A 794 14.77 -70.32 -25.92
N GLU A 795 14.59 -71.53 -26.45
CA GLU A 795 15.61 -72.52 -26.83
C GLU A 795 16.08 -73.51 -25.74
N LYS A 796 16.95 -74.43 -26.19
CA LYS A 796 16.84 -75.86 -25.89
C LYS A 796 17.97 -76.37 -24.98
N LYS A 797 17.89 -77.67 -24.67
CA LYS A 797 19.07 -78.55 -24.48
C LYS A 797 20.13 -78.24 -25.56
N ASP A 798 21.43 -78.31 -25.29
CA ASP A 798 22.10 -79.37 -24.53
C ASP A 798 22.65 -79.05 -23.13
N GLU A 799 23.08 -80.12 -22.44
CA GLU A 799 23.55 -80.15 -21.05
C GLU A 799 25.03 -79.69 -20.94
N LYS A 800 25.56 -79.06 -19.88
CA LYS A 800 25.72 -79.60 -18.51
C LYS A 800 26.47 -78.60 -17.58
N LYS A 801 26.22 -78.73 -16.26
CA LYS A 801 27.04 -78.31 -15.08
C LYS A 801 27.29 -76.82 -14.74
N GLU A 802 27.02 -76.54 -13.46
CA GLU A 802 27.82 -75.82 -12.43
C GLU A 802 29.18 -75.18 -12.85
N GLU A 803 29.63 -74.02 -12.31
CA GLU A 803 29.40 -73.45 -10.95
C GLU A 803 29.74 -71.92 -10.83
N LYS A 804 29.24 -71.25 -9.76
CA LYS A 804 29.81 -70.08 -9.01
C LYS A 804 29.91 -68.62 -9.57
N LYS A 805 29.18 -67.72 -8.85
CA LYS A 805 29.59 -66.43 -8.21
C LYS A 805 29.81 -65.09 -8.99
N GLU A 806 29.23 -64.03 -8.39
CA GLU A 806 29.67 -62.60 -8.28
C GLU A 806 29.85 -61.76 -9.57
N GLY A 807 29.58 -60.44 -9.62
CA GLY A 807 28.97 -59.50 -8.66
C GLY A 807 29.08 -58.02 -9.15
N GLU A 808 28.29 -57.09 -8.55
CA GLU A 808 28.40 -55.60 -8.70
C GLU A 808 28.14 -55.00 -10.13
N GLU A 809 27.92 -53.69 -10.38
CA GLU A 809 27.88 -52.45 -9.56
C GLU A 809 26.93 -51.35 -10.17
N LYS A 810 26.46 -50.38 -9.34
CA LYS A 810 26.23 -48.88 -9.49
C LYS A 810 25.92 -48.20 -10.86
N LYS A 811 25.41 -46.94 -10.99
CA LYS A 811 25.04 -45.78 -10.11
C LYS A 811 23.97 -44.90 -10.85
N GLU A 812 22.88 -44.42 -10.24
CA GLU A 812 22.60 -43.08 -9.63
C GLU A 812 22.30 -41.87 -10.54
N GLY A 813 21.41 -40.97 -10.06
CA GLY A 813 21.03 -39.70 -10.71
C GLY A 813 19.97 -38.85 -9.95
N GLU A 814 20.44 -38.01 -9.02
CA GLU A 814 19.83 -36.78 -8.42
C GLU A 814 18.51 -36.80 -7.59
N GLU A 815 18.28 -35.69 -6.87
CA GLU A 815 17.34 -35.50 -5.74
C GLU A 815 16.25 -34.42 -5.98
N LYS A 816 15.48 -34.05 -4.93
CA LYS A 816 14.27 -33.19 -4.96
C LYS A 816 14.43 -31.92 -4.13
N LYS A 817 13.67 -30.84 -4.47
CA LYS A 817 12.66 -30.22 -3.57
C LYS A 817 11.83 -29.09 -4.21
N GLU A 818 10.56 -29.01 -3.76
CA GLU A 818 9.64 -27.88 -3.44
C GLU A 818 9.87 -26.47 -4.08
N GLU A 819 8.85 -25.65 -4.39
CA GLU A 819 7.51 -25.47 -3.79
C GLU A 819 6.46 -24.90 -4.81
N ALA A 820 5.20 -24.62 -4.41
CA ALA A 820 4.07 -24.17 -5.27
C ALA A 820 3.64 -22.69 -5.05
N PRO A 821 2.83 -22.03 -5.93
CA PRO A 821 1.35 -22.14 -6.00
C PRO A 821 0.77 -22.17 -7.44
N LYS A 822 -0.47 -22.65 -7.73
CA LYS A 822 -1.81 -21.97 -7.65
C LYS A 822 -1.85 -20.52 -8.22
N ALA A 823 -2.79 -20.12 -9.10
CA ALA A 823 -3.91 -20.81 -9.78
C ALA A 823 -4.36 -19.97 -11.04
N GLU A 824 -5.61 -19.76 -11.53
CA GLU A 824 -7.00 -20.01 -11.05
C GLU A 824 -8.01 -20.15 -12.27
N GLU A 825 -9.06 -19.33 -12.42
CA GLU A 825 -10.22 -19.53 -13.34
C GLU A 825 -10.12 -19.00 -14.79
N LYS A 826 -10.88 -19.63 -15.71
CA LYS A 826 -11.43 -19.00 -16.94
C LYS A 826 -12.85 -18.46 -16.69
N LYS A 827 -13.18 -17.32 -17.30
CA LYS A 827 -14.54 -17.03 -17.79
C LYS A 827 -14.50 -16.93 -19.32
N GLU A 828 -15.55 -17.38 -19.99
CA GLU A 828 -15.66 -17.41 -21.45
C GLU A 828 -17.02 -16.83 -21.89
N GLU A 829 -17.06 -16.12 -23.02
CA GLU A 829 -18.19 -15.24 -23.40
C GLU A 829 -19.35 -15.97 -24.09
N GLU A 830 -20.56 -15.42 -24.01
CA GLU A 830 -21.61 -15.67 -25.00
C GLU A 830 -21.26 -15.02 -26.36
N LYS A 831 -21.58 -15.69 -27.47
CA LYS A 831 -21.85 -15.03 -28.77
C LYS A 831 -22.87 -15.81 -29.60
N LYS A 832 -23.48 -15.10 -30.56
CA LYS A 832 -24.78 -15.43 -31.17
C LYS A 832 -24.70 -16.36 -32.41
N PRO A 833 -25.84 -16.95 -32.83
CA PRO A 833 -25.90 -18.04 -33.83
C PRO A 833 -26.17 -17.57 -35.27
N GLU A 834 -26.23 -18.52 -36.20
CA GLU A 834 -26.81 -18.36 -37.55
C GLU A 834 -28.10 -19.20 -37.73
N GLU A 835 -28.74 -19.00 -38.89
CA GLU A 835 -30.14 -19.27 -39.23
C GLU A 835 -30.41 -20.70 -39.78
N PRO A 836 -31.68 -21.17 -39.87
CA PRO A 836 -32.42 -20.97 -41.12
C PRO A 836 -33.94 -20.68 -41.02
N LYS A 837 -34.45 -20.17 -42.14
CA LYS A 837 -35.74 -19.50 -42.48
C LYS A 837 -37.06 -20.33 -42.54
N LYS A 838 -38.18 -19.57 -42.42
CA LYS A 838 -39.55 -19.73 -43.00
C LYS A 838 -40.41 -20.90 -42.48
N GLU A 839 -41.72 -20.77 -42.21
CA GLU A 839 -42.87 -20.07 -42.86
C GLU A 839 -43.73 -19.32 -41.80
N GLU A 840 -44.32 -18.13 -42.02
CA GLU A 840 -45.49 -17.69 -42.83
C GLU A 840 -46.87 -17.76 -42.09
N GLU A 841 -47.81 -16.88 -42.48
CA GLU A 841 -49.17 -16.64 -41.89
C GLU A 841 -49.25 -16.02 -40.46
N LYS A 842 -50.30 -15.26 -40.06
CA LYS A 842 -51.11 -14.19 -40.71
C LYS A 842 -52.02 -13.51 -39.67
N LYS A 843 -52.26 -12.19 -39.83
CA LYS A 843 -53.35 -11.39 -39.20
C LYS A 843 -53.33 -11.24 -37.66
N GLU A 844 -53.95 -10.22 -37.07
CA GLU A 844 -54.59 -8.99 -37.61
C GLU A 844 -54.17 -7.76 -36.80
#